data_AF-A0A521RK66-F1
#
_entry.id   AF-A0A521RK66-F1
#
_cell.length_a   1.000
_cell.length_b   1.000
_cell.length_c   1.000
_cell.angle_alpha   90.00
_cell.angle_beta   90.00
_cell.angle_gamma   90.00
#
_symmetry.space_group_name_H-M   'P 1'
#
loop_
_entity.id
_entity.type
_entity.pdbx_description
1 polymer ?
#
loop_
_entity_poly.entity_id
_entity_poly.type
_entity_poly.pdbx_seq_one_letter_code
_entity_poly.pdbx_strand_id
1 'polypeptide(L)'
;MQIPLLLDRSRPATLAAQIVEQLRDAILQGRIAPGTRMPSSRRLADQLDVSRNTVVRAYESLMIESYVEGRRASGMFAASHLPDHTARPAAPPAIIAEGGSPSSMPLPCMPIRAQDLVARNRNRLAFDFFPGRPNAALFPLKTWRRLLQKSLSQGGAAGISQYSDPAGLAVLRTAIAGHVATTRSIVADVNRVVVTSGVQEGINIASRLFLGAGTVGMIEDPCYQGARYAFEAHGAQVVGVPVDSQGIVTDSLPSLPATLIYVTPSHQYPTGHVMSLERRHALIAWARRTGCYILEDDYDGDFCYEGSPLPSIASLAPDCTLHLGTFSKSLGAGLRLGYVIVPEPIAVAVRSAKALLNNGNSWLDQATLAEMIRSGSYAAHLARIRVRYKENRDSLLLALRRQFGVAEISGASSGLHLFWRLPAGVPDAPVLEEIARRARVGVYSLAGGGAHDATDSELARRCVLMGYAALLPRQIEQGIARLSEAIDDALELPNDSLPRTPAGTGHLALRFAQQPALRRTLLPQASFGPDDPAKSRFPMPVVTNIYRYPIKGLSPQRLTDVILKAGHTFPHDRMFALARPRSPIDGHVAKWAKKGLFVMLMLDEALARVRTHLDVDTLDFTIREGNRQLLAVNLASEKGRNDVEAFFQQLVPTLNGTPRLVRAETGGHFMDKPDKIVSMINLATVRALEERWGVEVDPLRFRANVYIDGAQPWEEFEWIGRDIVIGDTVMRVDRRNGRCGATNVNPQNGLRDLDIPTSLRTAFGHKDLGVYLVTRKTGAVSIGAQVIAPTDTVQHHVGLALAAVSTMPERRFICRGCYYVYEEASGLPEQGFAPGTSFAALPATWRCPDCGTEKSTFRPMALSAA
;
A
#
# COMPACT_ATOMS: atom_id res chain seq x y z
N MET A 1 -41.26 23.18 -14.33
CA MET A 1 -40.07 23.93 -14.79
C MET A 1 -40.40 25.41 -14.77
N GLN A 2 -39.54 26.24 -14.20
CA GLN A 2 -39.54 27.70 -14.39
C GLN A 2 -38.38 28.04 -15.32
N ILE A 3 -38.61 28.86 -16.35
CA ILE A 3 -37.58 29.27 -17.31
C ILE A 3 -37.35 30.76 -17.14
N PRO A 4 -36.14 31.23 -16.80
CA PRO A 4 -35.88 32.65 -16.63
C PRO A 4 -35.86 33.34 -18.00
N LEU A 5 -36.94 34.04 -18.33
CA LEU A 5 -37.06 34.89 -19.52
C LEU A 5 -37.36 36.32 -19.06
N LEU A 6 -36.66 37.29 -19.64
CA LEU A 6 -36.82 38.71 -19.33
C LEU A 6 -37.54 39.38 -20.49
N LEU A 7 -38.76 39.85 -20.25
CA LEU A 7 -39.56 40.53 -21.27
C LEU A 7 -39.49 42.04 -21.07
N ASP A 8 -39.23 42.77 -22.16
CA ASP A 8 -39.15 44.22 -22.18
C ASP A 8 -40.25 44.80 -23.08
N ARG A 9 -41.28 45.39 -22.46
CA ARG A 9 -42.43 45.97 -23.16
C ARG A 9 -42.09 47.26 -23.92
N SER A 10 -40.93 47.86 -23.67
CA SER A 10 -40.47 49.09 -24.34
C SER A 10 -39.76 48.82 -25.67
N ARG A 11 -39.34 47.56 -25.92
CA ARG A 11 -38.70 47.20 -27.18
C ARG A 11 -39.71 47.18 -28.33
N PRO A 12 -39.28 47.54 -29.55
CA PRO A 12 -40.13 47.45 -30.73
C PRO A 12 -40.52 46.00 -31.10
N ALA A 13 -39.78 44.99 -30.60
CA ALA A 13 -40.09 43.59 -30.81
C ALA A 13 -41.26 43.11 -29.93
N THR A 14 -42.19 42.35 -30.52
CA THR A 14 -43.33 41.79 -29.78
C THR A 14 -42.88 40.86 -28.64
N LEU A 15 -43.69 40.77 -27.56
CA LEU A 15 -43.41 39.86 -26.45
C LEU A 15 -43.27 38.40 -26.89
N ALA A 16 -44.03 37.97 -27.91
CA ALA A 16 -43.89 36.64 -28.49
C ALA A 16 -42.51 36.44 -29.15
N ALA A 17 -42.01 37.43 -29.90
CA ALA A 17 -40.69 37.36 -30.53
C ALA A 17 -39.56 37.31 -29.49
N GLN A 18 -39.68 38.08 -28.40
CA GLN A 18 -38.72 38.04 -27.30
C GLN A 18 -38.68 36.68 -26.58
N ILE A 19 -39.84 36.01 -26.44
CA ILE A 19 -39.93 34.65 -25.90
C ILE A 19 -39.27 33.64 -26.86
N VAL A 20 -39.52 33.76 -28.17
CA VAL A 20 -38.91 32.90 -29.20
C VAL A 20 -37.39 33.02 -29.16
N GLU A 21 -36.87 34.25 -29.22
CA GLU A 21 -35.43 34.54 -29.21
C GLU A 21 -34.74 33.91 -28.00
N GLN A 22 -35.24 34.18 -26.79
CA GLN A 22 -34.61 33.71 -25.57
C GLN A 22 -34.73 32.20 -25.38
N LEU A 23 -35.84 31.57 -25.80
CA LEU A 23 -35.98 30.11 -25.75
C LEU A 23 -35.11 29.42 -26.79
N ARG A 24 -35.01 29.98 -28.00
CA ARG A 24 -34.12 29.50 -29.05
C ARG A 24 -32.67 29.53 -28.57
N ASP A 25 -32.24 30.66 -28.02
CA ASP A 25 -30.89 30.82 -27.46
C ASP A 25 -30.61 29.86 -26.31
N ALA A 26 -31.60 29.64 -25.44
CA ALA A 26 -31.47 28.70 -24.33
C ALA A 26 -31.30 27.25 -24.82
N ILE A 27 -31.99 26.87 -25.90
CA ILE A 27 -31.86 25.54 -26.51
C ILE A 27 -30.51 25.42 -27.23
N LEU A 28 -30.12 26.41 -28.04
CA LEU A 28 -28.86 26.41 -28.80
C LEU A 28 -27.61 26.41 -27.90
N GLN A 29 -27.65 27.14 -26.77
CA GLN A 29 -26.54 27.18 -25.81
C GLN A 29 -26.51 25.96 -24.86
N GLY A 30 -27.43 25.00 -25.02
CA GLY A 30 -27.53 23.82 -24.18
C GLY A 30 -28.06 24.08 -22.76
N ARG A 31 -28.60 25.28 -22.49
CA ARG A 31 -29.28 25.60 -21.22
C ARG A 31 -30.59 24.82 -21.09
N ILE A 32 -31.25 24.51 -22.21
CA ILE A 32 -32.36 23.57 -22.30
C ILE A 32 -31.87 22.39 -23.15
N ALA A 33 -31.65 21.24 -22.52
CA ALA A 33 -31.15 20.06 -23.22
C ALA A 33 -32.20 19.53 -24.23
N PRO A 34 -31.76 18.98 -25.38
CA PRO A 34 -32.65 18.29 -26.32
C PRO A 34 -33.53 17.25 -25.62
N GLY A 35 -34.81 17.15 -26.02
CA GLY A 35 -35.78 16.26 -25.41
C GLY A 35 -36.33 16.71 -24.04
N THR A 36 -35.91 17.87 -23.53
CA THR A 36 -36.47 18.42 -22.29
C THR A 36 -37.92 18.85 -22.47
N ARG A 37 -38.80 18.47 -21.54
CA ARG A 37 -40.21 18.89 -21.54
C ARG A 37 -40.33 20.38 -21.22
N MET A 38 -40.91 21.14 -22.15
CA MET A 38 -41.17 22.57 -22.00
C MET A 38 -42.36 22.82 -21.06
N PRO A 39 -42.41 23.96 -20.34
CA PRO A 39 -43.60 24.37 -19.59
C PRO A 39 -44.84 24.43 -20.48
N SER A 40 -46.02 24.15 -19.92
CA SER A 40 -47.27 24.34 -20.68
C SER A 40 -47.48 25.81 -21.02
N SER A 41 -48.19 26.11 -22.11
CA SER A 41 -48.44 27.51 -22.52
C SER A 41 -49.16 28.34 -21.46
N ARG A 42 -50.05 27.72 -20.66
CA ARG A 42 -50.67 28.36 -19.49
C ARG A 42 -49.63 28.68 -18.41
N ARG A 43 -48.85 27.67 -17.99
CA ARG A 43 -47.86 27.84 -16.93
C ARG A 43 -46.78 28.87 -17.28
N LEU A 44 -46.35 28.93 -18.54
CA LEU A 44 -45.37 29.92 -18.99
C LEU A 44 -46.01 31.31 -19.13
N ALA A 45 -47.27 31.40 -19.54
CA ALA A 45 -47.99 32.68 -19.59
C ALA A 45 -48.19 33.26 -18.19
N ASP A 46 -48.61 32.42 -17.23
CA ASP A 46 -48.77 32.79 -15.82
C ASP A 46 -47.43 33.22 -15.21
N GLN A 47 -46.33 32.55 -15.57
CA GLN A 47 -44.99 32.89 -15.07
C GLN A 47 -44.49 34.24 -15.62
N LEU A 48 -44.83 34.58 -16.86
CA LEU A 48 -44.33 35.78 -17.54
C LEU A 48 -45.28 36.98 -17.45
N ASP A 49 -46.45 36.80 -16.81
CA ASP A 49 -47.53 37.79 -16.77
C ASP A 49 -47.89 38.33 -18.18
N VAL A 50 -48.16 37.39 -19.10
CA VAL A 50 -48.58 37.69 -20.47
C VAL A 50 -49.82 36.89 -20.84
N SER A 51 -50.53 37.33 -21.89
CA SER A 51 -51.64 36.54 -22.40
C SER A 51 -51.17 35.17 -22.87
N ARG A 52 -51.96 34.12 -22.60
CA ARG A 52 -51.70 32.75 -23.08
C ARG A 52 -51.43 32.69 -24.58
N ASN A 53 -52.14 33.50 -25.36
CA ASN A 53 -51.97 33.57 -26.81
C ASN A 53 -50.55 34.03 -27.22
N THR A 54 -49.91 34.89 -26.44
CA THR A 54 -48.53 35.33 -26.68
C THR A 54 -47.56 34.15 -26.61
N VAL A 55 -47.70 33.29 -25.59
CA VAL A 55 -46.88 32.09 -25.43
C VAL A 55 -47.20 31.02 -26.47
N VAL A 56 -48.48 30.84 -26.81
CA VAL A 56 -48.90 29.90 -27.87
C VAL A 56 -48.23 30.28 -29.20
N ARG A 57 -48.26 31.56 -29.59
CA ARG A 57 -47.60 32.05 -30.81
C ARG A 57 -46.09 31.87 -30.78
N ALA A 58 -45.46 32.04 -29.63
CA ALA A 58 -44.03 31.79 -29.47
C ALA A 58 -43.69 30.30 -29.65
N TYR A 59 -44.47 29.39 -29.05
CA TYR A 59 -44.28 27.95 -29.27
C TYR A 59 -44.59 27.51 -30.69
N GLU A 60 -45.60 28.08 -31.34
CA GLU A 60 -45.87 27.84 -32.76
C GLU A 60 -44.68 28.23 -33.64
N SER A 61 -44.08 29.40 -33.37
CA SER A 61 -42.89 29.87 -34.11
C SER A 61 -41.69 28.94 -33.89
N LEU A 62 -41.43 28.53 -32.63
CA LEU A 62 -40.35 27.58 -32.30
C LEU A 62 -40.61 26.17 -32.86
N MET A 63 -41.87 25.77 -33.06
CA MET A 63 -42.22 24.53 -33.74
C MET A 63 -41.95 24.60 -35.23
N ILE A 64 -42.30 25.70 -35.89
CA ILE A 64 -42.04 25.93 -37.31
C ILE A 64 -40.53 25.90 -37.58
N GLU A 65 -39.74 26.51 -36.69
CA GLU A 65 -38.28 26.53 -36.77
C GLU A 65 -37.60 25.25 -36.25
N SER A 66 -38.38 24.22 -35.86
CA SER A 66 -37.87 22.94 -35.36
C SER A 66 -36.99 23.03 -34.10
N TYR A 67 -37.14 24.07 -33.28
CA TYR A 67 -36.51 24.16 -31.95
C TYR A 67 -37.31 23.44 -30.87
N VAL A 68 -38.63 23.32 -31.06
CA VAL A 68 -39.55 22.65 -30.14
C VAL A 68 -40.43 21.68 -30.93
N GLU A 69 -40.70 20.51 -30.38
CA GLU A 69 -41.57 19.49 -30.95
C GLU A 69 -42.78 19.24 -30.06
N GLY A 70 -43.97 19.18 -30.66
CA GLY A 70 -45.20 18.80 -29.98
C GLY A 70 -45.39 17.28 -30.02
N ARG A 71 -45.50 16.63 -28.86
CA ARG A 71 -45.84 15.20 -28.76
C ARG A 71 -47.29 15.04 -28.31
N ARG A 72 -48.11 14.35 -29.12
CA ARG A 72 -49.55 14.16 -28.87
C ARG A 72 -49.78 13.59 -27.45
N ALA A 73 -50.67 14.23 -26.69
CA ALA A 73 -50.98 13.92 -25.28
C ALA A 73 -49.81 13.99 -24.27
N SER A 74 -48.60 14.38 -24.69
CA SER A 74 -47.40 14.40 -23.83
C SER A 74 -46.85 15.81 -23.57
N GLY A 75 -47.18 16.79 -24.42
CA GLY A 75 -46.82 18.19 -24.27
C GLY A 75 -45.74 18.64 -25.26
N MET A 76 -45.10 19.77 -24.97
CA MET A 76 -44.06 20.37 -25.81
C MET A 76 -42.68 19.97 -25.29
N PHE A 77 -41.74 19.68 -26.19
CA PHE A 77 -40.38 19.26 -25.85
C PHE A 77 -39.37 20.05 -26.69
N ALA A 78 -38.20 20.37 -26.14
CA ALA A 78 -37.10 20.85 -26.97
C ALA A 78 -36.75 19.77 -28.00
N ALA A 79 -36.58 20.16 -29.27
CA ALA A 79 -36.37 19.21 -30.35
C ALA A 79 -35.15 18.32 -30.09
N SER A 80 -35.28 17.04 -30.43
CA SER A 80 -34.21 16.05 -30.21
C SER A 80 -33.07 16.21 -31.23
N HIS A 81 -33.40 16.75 -32.40
CA HIS A 81 -32.48 17.11 -33.47
C HIS A 81 -32.69 18.60 -33.77
N LEU A 82 -31.71 19.43 -33.44
CA LEU A 82 -31.74 20.85 -33.80
C LEU A 82 -31.35 21.00 -35.28
N PRO A 83 -31.91 21.99 -36.01
CA PRO A 83 -31.44 22.33 -37.34
C PRO A 83 -29.92 22.53 -37.34
N ASP A 84 -29.25 22.00 -38.36
CA ASP A 84 -27.78 21.93 -38.45
C ASP A 84 -27.17 23.33 -38.63
N HIS A 85 -27.09 24.09 -37.55
CA HIS A 85 -26.23 25.27 -37.45
C HIS A 85 -24.79 24.77 -37.29
N THR A 86 -24.24 24.33 -38.42
CA THR A 86 -22.82 24.15 -38.62
C THR A 86 -22.07 25.41 -38.19
N ALA A 87 -20.96 25.19 -37.47
CA ALA A 87 -20.06 26.18 -36.90
C ALA A 87 -20.63 26.98 -35.71
N ARG A 88 -20.51 26.41 -34.51
CA ARG A 88 -19.96 27.18 -33.39
C ARG A 88 -18.73 27.91 -33.97
N PRO A 89 -18.64 29.25 -33.94
CA PRO A 89 -17.35 29.88 -34.21
C PRO A 89 -16.39 29.23 -33.24
N ALA A 90 -15.42 28.47 -33.76
CA ALA A 90 -14.23 28.20 -32.99
C ALA A 90 -13.79 29.58 -32.52
N ALA A 91 -13.72 29.77 -31.20
CA ALA A 91 -13.18 31.00 -30.66
C ALA A 91 -11.91 31.30 -31.47
N PRO A 92 -11.77 32.48 -32.09
CA PRO A 92 -10.62 32.77 -32.92
C PRO A 92 -9.38 32.37 -32.12
N PRO A 93 -8.42 31.61 -32.70
CA PRO A 93 -7.21 31.27 -31.99
C PRO A 93 -6.66 32.58 -31.47
N ALA A 94 -6.55 32.70 -30.14
CA ALA A 94 -6.08 33.90 -29.51
C ALA A 94 -4.72 34.20 -30.13
N ILE A 95 -4.69 35.20 -31.01
CA ILE A 95 -3.45 35.82 -31.42
C ILE A 95 -2.87 36.30 -30.10
N ILE A 96 -1.74 35.72 -29.72
CA ILE A 96 -0.95 36.18 -28.59
C ILE A 96 -0.44 37.56 -29.01
N ALA A 97 -1.30 38.57 -28.85
CA ALA A 97 -0.89 39.94 -28.78
C ALA A 97 -0.25 40.09 -27.39
N GLU A 98 1.02 40.48 -27.38
CA GLU A 98 1.69 40.99 -26.19
C GLU A 98 0.90 42.22 -25.71
N GLY A 99 -0.04 41.98 -24.78
CA GLY A 99 -0.99 43.01 -24.34
C GLY A 99 -2.29 42.39 -23.84
N GLY A 100 -2.24 41.86 -22.60
CA GLY A 100 -3.37 41.57 -21.71
C GLY A 100 -4.70 41.16 -22.33
N SER A 101 -4.98 39.86 -22.40
CA SER A 101 -6.34 39.35 -22.59
C SER A 101 -7.25 39.83 -21.45
N PRO A 102 -8.42 40.45 -21.74
CA PRO A 102 -9.32 40.93 -20.70
C PRO A 102 -10.18 39.77 -20.16
N SER A 103 -9.61 39.02 -19.23
CA SER A 103 -10.36 38.54 -18.07
C SER A 103 -9.97 39.43 -16.91
N SER A 104 -10.60 40.61 -16.79
CA SER A 104 -10.34 41.61 -15.75
C SER A 104 -10.85 41.20 -14.36
N MET A 105 -11.24 39.94 -14.17
CA MET A 105 -11.67 39.45 -12.87
C MET A 105 -10.45 39.34 -11.95
N PRO A 106 -10.51 39.92 -10.75
CA PRO A 106 -9.41 39.80 -9.80
C PRO A 106 -9.21 38.33 -9.44
N LEU A 107 -7.96 37.88 -9.51
CA LEU A 107 -7.57 36.58 -8.96
C LEU A 107 -7.64 36.63 -7.42
N PRO A 108 -7.82 35.49 -6.74
CA PRO A 108 -7.70 35.43 -5.29
C PRO A 108 -6.39 36.08 -4.83
N CYS A 109 -6.46 36.87 -3.75
CA CYS A 109 -5.32 37.66 -3.24
C CYS A 109 -4.15 36.82 -2.73
N MET A 110 -4.37 35.53 -2.44
CA MET A 110 -3.35 34.61 -1.93
C MET A 110 -3.48 33.23 -2.59
N PRO A 111 -2.38 32.64 -3.08
CA PRO A 111 -2.37 31.25 -3.50
C PRO A 111 -2.45 30.33 -2.27
N ILE A 112 -3.52 29.55 -2.15
CA ILE A 112 -3.72 28.61 -1.04
C ILE A 112 -3.30 27.21 -1.50
N ARG A 113 -2.40 26.59 -0.74
CA ARG A 113 -2.02 25.18 -0.93
C ARG A 113 -3.03 24.27 -0.24
N ALA A 114 -3.29 23.12 -0.84
CA ALA A 114 -4.14 22.09 -0.27
C ALA A 114 -3.46 20.73 -0.38
N GLN A 115 -3.74 19.87 0.58
CA GLN A 115 -3.32 18.47 0.54
C GLN A 115 -4.20 17.69 -0.45
N ASP A 116 -3.57 16.87 -1.31
CA ASP A 116 -4.31 15.95 -2.18
C ASP A 116 -4.67 14.65 -1.43
N LEU A 117 -5.87 14.62 -0.84
CA LEU A 117 -6.39 13.44 -0.15
C LEU A 117 -7.03 12.42 -1.11
N VAL A 118 -7.31 12.81 -2.36
CA VAL A 118 -8.03 12.01 -3.37
C VAL A 118 -7.07 11.61 -4.49
N ALA A 119 -6.28 10.56 -4.25
CA ALA A 119 -5.43 10.01 -5.30
C ALA A 119 -6.30 9.42 -6.43
N ARG A 120 -6.37 10.16 -7.55
CA ARG A 120 -7.22 9.91 -8.73
C ARG A 120 -6.99 8.56 -9.42
N ASN A 121 -5.95 7.80 -9.04
CA ASN A 121 -5.59 6.50 -9.59
C ASN A 121 -5.53 5.35 -8.57
N ARG A 122 -6.08 5.51 -7.36
CA ARG A 122 -6.05 4.46 -6.31
C ARG A 122 -6.61 3.11 -6.74
N ASN A 123 -7.64 3.11 -7.58
CA ASN A 123 -8.27 1.87 -8.06
C ASN A 123 -7.32 0.97 -8.87
N ARG A 124 -6.13 1.46 -9.24
CA ARG A 124 -5.10 0.68 -9.94
C ARG A 124 -4.19 -0.09 -8.97
N LEU A 125 -4.16 0.25 -7.68
CA LEU A 125 -3.35 -0.45 -6.67
C LEU A 125 -4.01 -1.78 -6.28
N ALA A 126 -3.22 -2.83 -6.11
CA ALA A 126 -3.65 -4.13 -5.60
C ALA A 126 -3.60 -4.19 -4.07
N PHE A 127 -2.53 -3.62 -3.50
CA PHE A 127 -2.29 -3.54 -2.07
C PHE A 127 -1.91 -2.10 -1.75
N ASP A 128 -2.65 -1.44 -0.88
CA ASP A 128 -2.48 -0.01 -0.65
C ASP A 128 -2.34 0.28 0.85
N PHE A 129 -1.10 0.59 1.25
CA PHE A 129 -0.69 0.91 2.61
C PHE A 129 -0.87 2.41 2.94
N PHE A 130 -1.95 3.04 2.46
CA PHE A 130 -2.19 4.46 2.73
C PHE A 130 -2.43 4.69 4.24
N PRO A 131 -1.72 5.65 4.87
CA PRO A 131 -1.77 5.86 6.32
C PRO A 131 -3.16 6.30 6.80
N GLY A 132 -3.58 5.76 7.94
CA GLY A 132 -4.79 6.19 8.65
C GLY A 132 -6.10 5.97 7.89
N ARG A 133 -6.17 5.01 6.96
CA ARG A 133 -7.43 4.60 6.32
C ARG A 133 -8.04 3.40 7.06
N PRO A 134 -9.28 3.50 7.58
CA PRO A 134 -9.95 2.37 8.20
C PRO A 134 -10.38 1.32 7.17
N ASN A 135 -10.51 0.07 7.60
CA ASN A 135 -11.04 -1.00 6.76
C ASN A 135 -12.57 -0.86 6.62
N ALA A 136 -13.03 -0.61 5.38
CA ALA A 136 -14.45 -0.43 5.08
C ALA A 136 -15.32 -1.65 5.47
N ALA A 137 -14.77 -2.87 5.42
CA ALA A 137 -15.49 -4.09 5.80
C ALA A 137 -15.79 -4.16 7.31
N LEU A 138 -15.06 -3.40 8.13
CA LEU A 138 -15.26 -3.36 9.59
C LEU A 138 -16.28 -2.31 10.03
N PHE A 139 -16.72 -1.44 9.12
CA PHE A 139 -17.72 -0.42 9.43
C PHE A 139 -19.02 -1.08 9.93
N PRO A 140 -19.59 -0.65 11.07
CA PRO A 140 -20.73 -1.31 11.69
C PRO A 140 -22.05 -0.92 11.00
N LEU A 141 -22.17 -1.20 9.69
CA LEU A 141 -23.25 -0.72 8.83
C LEU A 141 -24.65 -1.08 9.33
N LYS A 142 -24.83 -2.32 9.83
CA LYS A 142 -26.12 -2.77 10.40
C LYS A 142 -26.53 -1.95 11.62
N THR A 143 -25.59 -1.72 12.54
CA THR A 143 -25.81 -0.90 13.74
C THR A 143 -26.07 0.55 13.35
N TRP A 144 -25.23 1.12 12.47
CA TRP A 144 -25.38 2.49 11.99
C TRP A 144 -26.75 2.72 11.36
N ARG A 145 -27.18 1.85 10.43
CA ARG A 145 -28.50 1.94 9.77
C ARG A 145 -29.65 1.91 10.78
N ARG A 146 -29.60 1.01 11.77
CA ARG A 146 -30.63 0.91 12.81
C ARG A 146 -30.72 2.19 13.65
N LEU A 147 -29.57 2.74 14.04
CA LEU A 147 -29.51 3.97 14.83
C LEU A 147 -29.95 5.19 14.01
N LEU A 148 -29.55 5.26 12.75
CA LEU A 148 -29.96 6.32 11.82
C LEU A 148 -31.48 6.33 11.62
N GLN A 149 -32.09 5.16 11.41
CA GLN A 149 -33.55 5.04 11.34
C GLN A 149 -34.23 5.48 12.64
N LYS A 150 -33.68 5.08 13.80
CA LYS A 150 -34.19 5.53 15.10
C LYS A 150 -34.13 7.05 15.25
N SER A 151 -33.00 7.68 14.90
CA SER A 151 -32.82 9.13 14.96
C SER A 151 -33.81 9.85 14.04
N LEU A 152 -34.00 9.36 12.80
CA LEU A 152 -35.00 9.88 11.87
C LEU A 152 -36.42 9.79 12.44
N SER A 153 -36.80 8.66 13.04
CA SER A 153 -38.14 8.52 13.63
C SER A 153 -38.38 9.44 14.84
N GLN A 154 -37.34 9.78 15.59
CA GLN A 154 -37.45 10.61 16.80
C GLN A 154 -37.35 12.12 16.52
N GLY A 155 -36.43 12.55 15.65
CA GLY A 155 -36.22 13.97 15.33
C GLY A 155 -36.90 14.44 14.04
N GLY A 156 -37.24 13.51 13.15
CA GLY A 156 -38.10 13.73 11.99
C GLY A 156 -37.77 14.96 11.14
N ALA A 157 -38.83 15.65 10.73
CA ALA A 157 -38.74 16.87 9.92
C ALA A 157 -38.10 18.05 10.67
N ALA A 158 -38.25 18.13 11.99
CA ALA A 158 -37.73 19.24 12.79
C ALA A 158 -36.19 19.28 12.77
N GLY A 159 -35.53 18.14 13.01
CA GLY A 159 -34.06 18.05 12.98
C GLY A 159 -33.45 18.31 11.59
N ILE A 160 -34.21 18.07 10.51
CA ILE A 160 -33.77 18.29 9.13
C ILE A 160 -33.99 19.74 8.68
N SER A 161 -35.05 20.39 9.15
CA SER A 161 -35.49 21.69 8.63
C SER A 161 -34.92 22.91 9.36
N GLN A 162 -34.17 22.72 10.45
CA GLN A 162 -33.70 23.80 11.31
C GLN A 162 -32.17 23.80 11.46
N TYR A 163 -31.59 24.99 11.58
CA TYR A 163 -30.22 25.12 12.07
C TYR A 163 -30.15 24.78 13.55
N SER A 164 -29.13 24.03 13.92
CA SER A 164 -28.80 23.74 15.32
C SER A 164 -27.76 24.72 15.85
N ASP A 165 -27.44 24.64 17.14
CA ASP A 165 -26.29 25.32 17.73
C ASP A 165 -25.03 25.09 16.85
N PRO A 166 -24.31 26.15 16.42
CA PRO A 166 -23.08 26.01 15.64
C PRO A 166 -22.03 25.11 16.29
N ALA A 167 -22.03 25.00 17.63
CA ALA A 167 -21.15 24.09 18.35
C ALA A 167 -21.49 22.60 18.15
N GLY A 168 -22.64 22.28 17.55
CA GLY A 168 -23.15 20.93 17.35
C GLY A 168 -24.20 20.52 18.39
N LEU A 169 -24.82 19.36 18.17
CA LEU A 169 -25.91 18.88 19.00
C LEU A 169 -25.46 18.63 20.43
N ALA A 170 -26.19 19.19 21.40
CA ALA A 170 -25.89 19.04 22.83
C ALA A 170 -25.74 17.56 23.23
N VAL A 171 -26.63 16.68 22.74
CA VAL A 171 -26.57 15.23 23.01
C VAL A 171 -25.27 14.58 22.52
N LEU A 172 -24.73 15.04 21.39
CA LEU A 172 -23.44 14.54 20.88
C LEU A 172 -22.30 15.13 21.71
N ARG A 173 -22.33 16.43 21.99
CA ARG A 173 -21.31 17.11 22.81
C ARG A 173 -21.18 16.46 24.19
N THR A 174 -22.29 16.13 24.85
CA THR A 174 -22.31 15.37 26.12
C THR A 174 -21.72 13.98 25.96
N ALA A 175 -22.09 13.26 24.90
CA ALA A 175 -21.56 11.92 24.64
C ALA A 175 -20.04 11.94 24.39
N ILE A 176 -19.54 12.96 23.68
CA ILE A 176 -18.11 13.20 23.46
C ILE A 176 -17.41 13.49 24.79
N ALA A 177 -17.92 14.41 25.59
CA ALA A 177 -17.34 14.77 26.89
C ALA A 177 -17.19 13.54 27.81
N GLY A 178 -18.22 12.69 27.90
CA GLY A 178 -18.15 11.43 28.66
C GLY A 178 -17.15 10.42 28.08
N HIS A 179 -17.06 10.33 26.75
CA HIS A 179 -16.10 9.46 26.08
C HIS A 179 -14.65 9.88 26.39
N VAL A 180 -14.29 11.15 26.17
CA VAL A 180 -12.91 11.63 26.36
C VAL A 180 -12.49 11.69 27.83
N ALA A 181 -13.44 11.87 28.77
CA ALA A 181 -13.15 11.77 30.19
C ALA A 181 -12.64 10.37 30.55
N THR A 182 -13.22 9.34 29.93
CA THR A 182 -12.85 7.94 30.16
C THR A 182 -11.59 7.54 29.40
N THR A 183 -11.41 8.02 28.16
CA THR A 183 -10.36 7.55 27.26
C THR A 183 -9.11 8.43 27.21
N ARG A 184 -9.19 9.70 27.62
CA ARG A 184 -8.11 10.70 27.56
C ARG A 184 -7.92 11.51 28.85
N SER A 185 -8.70 11.20 29.89
CA SER A 185 -8.70 11.91 31.17
C SER A 185 -9.03 13.41 31.04
N ILE A 186 -9.78 13.78 30.00
CA ILE A 186 -10.21 15.17 29.78
C ILE A 186 -11.57 15.38 30.44
N VAL A 187 -11.60 16.14 31.52
CA VAL A 187 -12.85 16.60 32.14
C VAL A 187 -13.25 17.91 31.48
N ALA A 188 -14.23 17.87 30.58
CA ALA A 188 -14.71 19.03 29.85
C ALA A 188 -16.20 19.28 30.08
N ASP A 189 -16.55 20.53 30.34
CA ASP A 189 -17.94 20.99 30.28
C ASP A 189 -18.44 20.93 28.83
N VAL A 190 -19.74 20.65 28.65
CA VAL A 190 -20.38 20.50 27.34
C VAL A 190 -20.25 21.77 26.49
N ASN A 191 -20.19 22.96 27.11
CA ASN A 191 -20.03 24.24 26.41
C ASN A 191 -18.64 24.43 25.81
N ARG A 192 -17.64 23.66 26.27
CA ARG A 192 -16.27 23.68 25.76
C ARG A 192 -16.05 22.74 24.58
N VAL A 193 -17.03 21.90 24.26
CA VAL A 193 -16.97 20.96 23.14
C VAL A 193 -17.63 21.58 21.91
N VAL A 194 -16.89 21.64 20.80
CA VAL A 194 -17.39 22.08 19.50
C VAL A 194 -17.22 20.94 18.50
N VAL A 195 -18.31 20.48 17.90
CA VAL A 195 -18.32 19.46 16.85
C VAL A 195 -17.74 20.06 15.57
N THR A 196 -16.85 19.32 14.92
CA THR A 196 -16.18 19.72 13.69
C THR A 196 -16.32 18.65 12.61
N SER A 197 -16.00 19.03 11.38
CA SER A 197 -15.95 18.18 10.20
C SER A 197 -14.58 17.48 10.12
N GLY A 198 -14.20 16.81 11.21
CA GLY A 198 -12.86 16.27 11.42
C GLY A 198 -11.82 17.34 11.82
N VAL A 199 -10.60 16.90 12.11
CA VAL A 199 -9.55 17.76 12.71
C VAL A 199 -9.18 18.97 11.85
N GLN A 200 -9.22 18.85 10.52
CA GLN A 200 -8.88 19.94 9.61
C GLN A 200 -9.75 21.19 9.81
N GLU A 201 -11.03 21.02 10.15
CA GLU A 201 -11.89 22.17 10.46
C GLU A 201 -11.48 22.82 11.80
N GLY A 202 -11.15 22.01 12.81
CA GLY A 202 -10.64 22.53 14.08
C GLY A 202 -9.32 23.29 13.93
N ILE A 203 -8.40 22.78 13.10
CA ILE A 203 -7.16 23.49 12.75
C ILE A 203 -7.46 24.83 12.07
N ASN A 204 -8.41 24.86 11.12
CA ASN A 204 -8.79 26.11 10.46
C ASN A 204 -9.42 27.12 11.43
N ILE A 205 -10.27 26.66 12.36
CA ILE A 205 -10.85 27.53 13.39
C ILE A 205 -9.76 28.12 14.27
N ALA A 206 -8.83 27.29 14.78
CA ALA A 206 -7.71 27.76 15.60
C ALA A 206 -6.81 28.73 14.82
N SER A 207 -6.47 28.39 13.57
CA SER A 207 -5.65 29.25 12.70
C SER A 207 -6.32 30.60 12.47
N ARG A 208 -7.63 30.63 12.21
CA ARG A 208 -8.38 31.88 12.00
C ARG A 208 -8.41 32.78 13.24
N LEU A 209 -8.41 32.20 14.43
CA LEU A 209 -8.48 32.95 15.68
C LEU A 209 -7.12 33.48 16.14
N PHE A 210 -6.04 32.76 15.87
CA PHE A 210 -4.73 33.04 16.46
C PHE A 210 -3.65 33.45 15.46
N LEU A 211 -3.88 33.24 14.16
CA LEU A 211 -2.89 33.48 13.11
C LEU A 211 -3.35 34.58 12.14
N GLY A 212 -2.37 35.33 11.68
CA GLY A 212 -2.50 36.47 10.78
C GLY A 212 -1.13 36.95 10.29
N ALA A 213 -1.12 37.89 9.35
CA ALA A 213 0.11 38.57 8.95
C ALA A 213 0.82 39.17 10.18
N GLY A 214 2.12 38.87 10.33
CA GLY A 214 2.94 39.33 11.47
C GLY A 214 2.86 38.46 12.73
N THR A 215 2.08 37.37 12.72
CA THR A 215 2.07 36.38 13.82
C THR A 215 2.98 35.19 13.52
N VAL A 216 3.46 34.52 14.57
CA VAL A 216 4.28 33.30 14.49
C VAL A 216 3.46 32.10 14.95
N GLY A 217 3.32 31.11 14.06
CA GLY A 217 2.78 29.80 14.37
C GLY A 217 3.90 28.75 14.39
N MET A 218 3.85 27.84 15.36
CA MET A 218 4.83 26.76 15.50
C MET A 218 4.23 25.40 15.14
N ILE A 219 5.05 24.54 14.56
CA ILE A 219 4.64 23.19 14.18
C ILE A 219 5.79 22.21 14.35
N GLU A 220 5.48 20.95 14.64
CA GLU A 220 6.46 19.85 14.56
C GLU A 220 7.14 19.80 13.17
N ASP A 221 8.37 19.29 13.10
CA ASP A 221 9.09 19.06 11.85
C ASP A 221 9.78 17.68 11.89
N PRO A 222 9.28 16.69 11.12
CA PRO A 222 8.15 16.74 10.18
C PRO A 222 6.76 16.80 10.85
N CYS A 223 5.74 17.25 10.11
CA CYS A 223 4.34 17.33 10.56
C CYS A 223 3.31 16.93 9.50
N TYR A 224 2.04 16.93 9.89
CA TYR A 224 0.90 16.84 8.98
C TYR A 224 0.81 18.07 8.05
N GLN A 225 0.79 17.82 6.74
CA GLN A 225 0.77 18.87 5.70
C GLN A 225 -0.47 19.76 5.79
N GLY A 226 -1.63 19.20 6.17
CA GLY A 226 -2.86 19.95 6.34
C GLY A 226 -2.81 20.98 7.46
N ALA A 227 -2.00 20.75 8.51
CA ALA A 227 -1.77 21.72 9.57
C ALA A 227 -0.87 22.86 9.09
N ARG A 228 0.27 22.52 8.47
CA ARG A 228 1.19 23.49 7.87
C ARG A 228 0.47 24.46 6.91
N TYR A 229 -0.32 23.92 5.98
CA TYR A 229 -1.01 24.73 4.97
C TYR A 229 -2.12 25.59 5.55
N ALA A 230 -2.81 25.14 6.62
CA ALA A 230 -3.80 25.96 7.29
C ALA A 230 -3.17 27.19 7.98
N PHE A 231 -1.98 27.05 8.54
CA PHE A 231 -1.26 28.16 9.16
C PHE A 231 -0.80 29.18 8.11
N GLU A 232 -0.22 28.68 7.00
CA GLU A 232 0.22 29.52 5.88
C GLU A 232 -0.93 30.27 5.18
N ALA A 233 -2.11 29.63 5.08
CA ALA A 233 -3.29 30.23 4.47
C ALA A 233 -3.77 31.50 5.20
N HIS A 234 -3.37 31.69 6.46
CA HIS A 234 -3.67 32.89 7.25
C HIS A 234 -2.51 33.91 7.27
N GLY A 235 -1.46 33.71 6.46
CA GLY A 235 -0.35 34.65 6.33
C GLY A 235 0.62 34.67 7.51
N ALA A 236 0.55 33.69 8.42
CA ALA A 236 1.49 33.59 9.54
C ALA A 236 2.87 33.11 9.10
N GLN A 237 3.90 33.52 9.85
CA GLN A 237 5.22 32.91 9.76
C GLN A 237 5.19 31.56 10.47
N VAL A 238 5.37 30.47 9.72
CA VAL A 238 5.31 29.12 10.28
C VAL A 238 6.71 28.56 10.53
N VAL A 239 7.03 28.35 11.80
CA VAL A 239 8.32 27.84 12.27
C VAL A 239 8.21 26.34 12.57
N GLY A 240 9.01 25.53 11.88
CA GLY A 240 9.16 24.11 12.16
C GLY A 240 10.09 23.88 13.35
N VAL A 241 9.70 22.98 14.26
CA VAL A 241 10.47 22.60 15.44
C VAL A 241 10.77 21.11 15.34
N PRO A 242 12.05 20.71 15.37
CA PRO A 242 12.43 19.32 15.13
C PRO A 242 11.78 18.38 16.15
N VAL A 243 11.50 17.15 15.72
CA VAL A 243 11.04 16.06 16.60
C VAL A 243 12.13 15.00 16.79
N ASP A 244 12.18 14.42 17.98
CA ASP A 244 13.02 13.25 18.30
C ASP A 244 12.13 12.08 18.77
N SER A 245 12.74 11.03 19.34
CA SER A 245 12.00 9.88 19.85
C SER A 245 11.07 10.19 21.02
N GLN A 246 11.13 11.41 21.57
CA GLN A 246 10.31 11.92 22.68
C GLN A 246 9.30 12.98 22.20
N GLY A 247 9.15 13.21 20.89
CA GLY A 247 8.27 14.21 20.29
C GLY A 247 8.98 15.53 19.98
N ILE A 248 8.24 16.64 19.94
CA ILE A 248 8.78 17.99 19.66
C ILE A 248 9.93 18.35 20.61
N VAL A 249 11.08 18.77 20.10
CA VAL A 249 12.27 19.12 20.90
C VAL A 249 12.05 20.48 21.55
N THR A 250 11.64 20.48 22.82
CA THR A 250 11.27 21.70 23.56
C THR A 250 12.42 22.68 23.75
N ASP A 251 13.66 22.20 23.76
CA ASP A 251 14.86 23.05 23.89
C ASP A 251 15.13 23.87 22.62
N SER A 252 14.56 23.44 21.49
CA SER A 252 14.60 24.18 20.21
C SER A 252 13.46 25.19 20.09
N LEU A 253 12.57 25.29 21.08
CA LEU A 253 11.49 26.28 21.07
C LEU A 253 12.06 27.68 21.35
N PRO A 254 11.88 28.65 20.45
CA PRO A 254 12.44 29.98 20.66
C PRO A 254 11.71 30.70 21.80
N SER A 255 12.38 31.70 22.37
CA SER A 255 11.79 32.61 23.36
C SER A 255 10.90 33.70 22.74
N LEU A 256 10.70 33.66 21.43
CA LEU A 256 9.86 34.61 20.69
C LEU A 256 8.39 34.43 21.06
N PRO A 257 7.57 35.50 21.07
CA PRO A 257 6.13 35.39 21.21
C PRO A 257 5.55 34.58 20.04
N ALA A 258 4.88 33.46 20.35
CA ALA A 258 4.09 32.71 19.39
C ALA A 258 2.67 32.54 19.91
N THR A 259 1.71 32.49 19.00
CA THR A 259 0.29 32.49 19.36
C THR A 259 -0.30 31.09 19.37
N LEU A 260 0.24 30.17 18.56
CA LEU A 260 -0.28 28.82 18.38
C LEU A 260 0.83 27.82 18.04
N ILE A 261 0.85 26.67 18.72
CA ILE A 261 1.75 25.54 18.43
C ILE A 261 0.96 24.27 18.14
N TYR A 262 1.23 23.58 17.03
CA TYR A 262 0.60 22.31 16.65
C TYR A 262 1.48 21.11 17.01
N VAL A 263 0.90 20.14 17.72
CA VAL A 263 1.59 18.92 18.18
C VAL A 263 0.71 17.68 18.07
N THR A 264 1.34 16.50 17.90
CA THR A 264 0.67 15.19 17.83
C THR A 264 1.18 14.24 18.92
N PRO A 265 0.91 14.51 20.21
CA PRO A 265 1.66 13.91 21.33
C PRO A 265 1.35 12.43 21.59
N SER A 266 0.15 11.96 21.24
CA SER A 266 -0.26 10.56 21.44
C SER A 266 0.42 9.61 20.46
N HIS A 267 0.68 10.08 19.24
CA HIS A 267 1.32 9.30 18.18
C HIS A 267 1.76 10.26 17.07
N GLN A 268 3.03 10.67 17.11
CA GLN A 268 3.55 11.77 16.29
C GLN A 268 3.33 11.48 14.81
N TYR A 269 2.72 12.40 14.07
CA TYR A 269 2.56 12.24 12.63
C TYR A 269 3.66 13.03 11.89
N PRO A 270 4.55 12.38 11.10
CA PRO A 270 4.49 10.99 10.62
C PRO A 270 5.29 9.94 11.42
N THR A 271 6.19 10.33 12.33
CA THR A 271 7.25 9.41 12.83
C THR A 271 6.75 8.30 13.76
N GLY A 272 5.57 8.45 14.33
CA GLY A 272 4.91 7.50 15.22
C GLY A 272 5.45 7.45 16.65
N HIS A 273 6.34 8.38 17.04
CA HIS A 273 6.80 8.44 18.43
C HIS A 273 5.72 8.94 19.37
N VAL A 274 5.69 8.43 20.60
CA VAL A 274 4.79 8.90 21.65
C VAL A 274 5.54 9.94 22.48
N MET A 275 4.99 11.15 22.61
CA MET A 275 5.61 12.21 23.41
C MET A 275 5.55 11.85 24.89
N SER A 276 6.70 11.80 25.56
CA SER A 276 6.80 11.46 26.98
C SER A 276 6.15 12.50 27.89
N LEU A 277 5.83 12.07 29.10
CA LEU A 277 5.21 12.94 30.10
C LEU A 277 6.12 14.13 30.46
N GLU A 278 7.44 13.90 30.55
CA GLU A 278 8.42 14.97 30.77
C GLU A 278 8.38 16.01 29.65
N ARG A 279 8.37 15.57 28.38
CA ARG A 279 8.31 16.49 27.22
C ARG A 279 6.98 17.24 27.17
N ARG A 280 5.85 16.60 27.55
CA ARG A 280 4.55 17.25 27.69
C ARG A 280 4.60 18.38 28.75
N HIS A 281 5.18 18.12 29.93
CA HIS A 281 5.34 19.15 30.96
C HIS A 281 6.24 20.30 30.53
N ALA A 282 7.36 20.01 29.86
CA ALA A 282 8.27 21.03 29.33
C ALA A 282 7.56 21.94 28.30
N LEU A 283 6.77 21.35 27.39
CA LEU A 283 5.96 22.07 26.41
C LEU A 283 4.89 22.94 27.07
N ILE A 284 4.15 22.42 28.05
CA ILE A 284 3.15 23.17 28.82
C ILE A 284 3.79 24.35 29.54
N ALA A 285 4.92 24.13 30.19
CA ALA A 285 5.64 25.19 30.90
C ALA A 285 6.11 26.28 29.93
N TRP A 286 6.62 25.90 28.76
CA TRP A 286 6.97 26.86 27.71
C TRP A 286 5.74 27.65 27.23
N ALA A 287 4.64 26.97 26.89
CA ALA A 287 3.43 27.59 26.37
C ALA A 287 2.84 28.63 27.33
N ARG A 288 2.77 28.31 28.63
CA ARG A 288 2.32 29.26 29.67
C ARG A 288 3.24 30.46 29.82
N ARG A 289 4.57 30.27 29.71
CA ARG A 289 5.53 31.39 29.81
C ARG A 289 5.45 32.35 28.62
N THR A 290 5.19 31.84 27.42
CA THR A 290 5.14 32.64 26.18
C THR A 290 3.74 33.12 25.82
N GLY A 291 2.70 32.63 26.49
CA GLY A 291 1.30 32.94 26.16
C GLY A 291 0.82 32.24 24.87
N CYS A 292 1.43 31.11 24.53
CA CYS A 292 1.10 30.35 23.32
C CYS A 292 0.01 29.30 23.62
N TYR A 293 -1.00 29.19 22.76
CA TYR A 293 -1.96 28.09 22.84
C TYR A 293 -1.38 26.82 22.21
N ILE A 294 -1.65 25.67 22.81
CA ILE A 294 -1.29 24.36 22.28
C ILE A 294 -2.48 23.78 21.51
N LEU A 295 -2.27 23.45 20.25
CA LEU A 295 -3.21 22.69 19.42
C LEU A 295 -2.78 21.23 19.42
N GLU A 296 -3.40 20.43 20.29
CA GLU A 296 -3.15 19.00 20.45
C GLU A 296 -4.01 18.21 19.46
N ASP A 297 -3.40 17.54 18.48
CA ASP A 297 -4.10 16.69 17.51
C ASP A 297 -4.01 15.20 17.88
N ASP A 298 -5.13 14.66 18.38
CA ASP A 298 -5.29 13.26 18.76
C ASP A 298 -6.07 12.47 17.69
N TYR A 299 -5.48 12.35 16.50
CA TYR A 299 -6.15 11.76 15.34
C TYR A 299 -6.39 10.25 15.44
N ASP A 300 -5.50 9.50 16.10
CA ASP A 300 -5.55 8.03 16.20
C ASP A 300 -5.30 7.50 17.63
N GLY A 301 -5.41 8.34 18.66
CA GLY A 301 -5.16 7.95 20.06
C GLY A 301 -6.05 6.84 20.61
N ASP A 302 -7.11 6.45 19.88
CA ASP A 302 -7.94 5.30 20.22
C ASP A 302 -7.23 3.96 20.02
N PHE A 303 -6.06 3.94 19.39
CA PHE A 303 -5.37 2.72 18.97
C PHE A 303 -4.03 2.53 19.67
N CYS A 304 -4.05 2.36 21.00
CA CYS A 304 -2.87 1.93 21.75
C CYS A 304 -2.84 0.39 21.88
N TYR A 305 -1.73 -0.24 21.52
CA TYR A 305 -1.59 -1.71 21.55
C TYR A 305 -0.69 -2.21 22.67
N GLU A 306 0.14 -1.33 23.21
CA GLU A 306 1.16 -1.65 24.22
C GLU A 306 1.08 -0.66 25.38
N GLY A 307 0.94 -1.17 26.60
CA GLY A 307 0.80 -0.35 27.79
C GLY A 307 -0.50 0.45 27.85
N SER A 308 -0.56 1.40 28.78
CA SER A 308 -1.66 2.35 28.90
C SER A 308 -1.34 3.65 28.16
N PRO A 309 -2.31 4.29 27.49
CA PRO A 309 -2.09 5.58 26.86
C PRO A 309 -1.73 6.65 27.90
N LEU A 310 -0.82 7.56 27.54
CA LEU A 310 -0.43 8.68 28.39
C LEU A 310 -1.55 9.73 28.48
N PRO A 311 -1.70 10.45 29.61
CA PRO A 311 -2.67 11.53 29.76
C PRO A 311 -2.45 12.63 28.71
N SER A 312 -3.52 13.03 28.02
CA SER A 312 -3.49 14.14 27.03
C SER A 312 -2.92 15.43 27.63
N ILE A 313 -2.31 16.27 26.79
CA ILE A 313 -1.86 17.60 27.22
C ILE A 313 -3.05 18.41 27.71
N ALA A 314 -4.22 18.30 27.05
CA ALA A 314 -5.43 18.98 27.47
C ALA A 314 -5.97 18.54 28.85
N SER A 315 -5.68 17.31 29.28
CA SER A 315 -5.94 16.87 30.65
C SER A 315 -5.03 17.59 31.67
N LEU A 316 -3.76 17.79 31.31
CA LEU A 316 -2.74 18.40 32.18
C LEU A 316 -2.80 19.95 32.20
N ALA A 317 -3.23 20.56 31.09
CA ALA A 317 -3.25 22.00 30.88
C ALA A 317 -4.52 22.45 30.10
N PRO A 318 -5.72 22.28 30.69
CA PRO A 318 -7.00 22.64 30.05
C PRO A 318 -7.18 24.15 29.85
N ASP A 319 -6.33 24.98 30.47
CA ASP A 319 -6.30 26.44 30.40
C ASP A 319 -5.70 26.98 29.09
N CYS A 320 -4.78 26.25 28.47
CA CYS A 320 -4.04 26.70 27.28
C CYS A 320 -4.02 25.69 26.13
N THR A 321 -4.79 24.60 26.21
CA THR A 321 -4.79 23.54 25.18
C THR A 321 -6.13 23.42 24.48
N LEU A 322 -6.11 23.45 23.14
CA LEU A 322 -7.19 23.06 22.26
C LEU A 322 -6.97 21.60 21.84
N HIS A 323 -7.81 20.70 22.32
CA HIS A 323 -7.72 19.27 21.99
C HIS A 323 -8.58 18.94 20.77
N LEU A 324 -7.98 18.46 19.70
CA LEU A 324 -8.64 17.99 18.49
C LEU A 324 -8.80 16.48 18.54
N GLY A 325 -10.02 16.00 18.36
CA GLY A 325 -10.31 14.57 18.19
C GLY A 325 -11.11 14.29 16.92
N THR A 326 -11.07 13.05 16.44
CA THR A 326 -11.79 12.65 15.22
C THR A 326 -12.35 11.24 15.27
N PHE A 327 -13.46 11.05 14.55
CA PHE A 327 -14.04 9.72 14.29
C PHE A 327 -13.62 9.16 12.92
N SER A 328 -12.77 9.87 12.18
CA SER A 328 -12.36 9.50 10.81
C SER A 328 -11.56 8.20 10.78
N LYS A 329 -10.79 7.93 11.84
CA LYS A 329 -9.91 6.77 11.98
C LYS A 329 -10.61 5.55 12.57
N SER A 330 -11.64 5.78 13.40
CA SER A 330 -12.45 4.73 14.01
C SER A 330 -13.64 4.30 13.15
N LEU A 331 -14.38 5.24 12.55
CA LEU A 331 -15.61 4.95 11.79
C LEU A 331 -15.38 5.17 10.29
N GLY A 332 -14.83 6.31 9.91
CA GLY A 332 -14.58 6.63 8.51
C GLY A 332 -14.68 8.11 8.21
N ALA A 333 -13.77 8.60 7.37
CA ALA A 333 -13.72 10.01 6.97
C ALA A 333 -14.97 10.49 6.23
N GLY A 334 -15.78 9.59 5.65
CA GLY A 334 -17.02 9.95 4.92
C GLY A 334 -18.11 10.57 5.80
N LEU A 335 -18.10 10.32 7.13
CA LEU A 335 -19.07 10.92 8.05
C LEU A 335 -18.78 12.40 8.35
N ARG A 336 -17.53 12.85 8.14
CA ARG A 336 -17.09 14.21 8.48
C ARG A 336 -17.49 14.62 9.91
N LEU A 337 -17.09 13.81 10.89
CA LEU A 337 -17.29 14.08 12.31
C LEU A 337 -15.97 14.05 13.08
N GLY A 338 -15.76 15.09 13.87
CA GLY A 338 -14.70 15.28 14.84
C GLY A 338 -15.14 16.31 15.88
N TYR A 339 -14.21 16.75 16.72
CA TYR A 339 -14.50 17.75 17.73
C TYR A 339 -13.23 18.51 18.12
N VAL A 340 -13.43 19.69 18.71
CA VAL A 340 -12.42 20.41 19.46
C VAL A 340 -12.93 20.68 20.86
N ILE A 341 -12.07 20.46 21.86
CA ILE A 341 -12.31 20.85 23.25
C ILE A 341 -11.39 22.02 23.53
N VAL A 342 -11.97 23.15 23.93
CA VAL A 342 -11.24 24.42 24.01
C VAL A 342 -11.15 24.95 25.44
N PRO A 343 -10.17 25.81 25.76
CA PRO A 343 -10.16 26.57 27.00
C PRO A 343 -11.43 27.42 27.16
N GLU A 344 -11.90 27.53 28.40
CA GLU A 344 -13.13 28.27 28.73
C GLU A 344 -13.15 29.71 28.17
N PRO A 345 -12.06 30.52 28.28
CA PRO A 345 -12.09 31.91 27.83
C PRO A 345 -12.31 32.09 26.32
N ILE A 346 -12.03 31.07 25.51
CA ILE A 346 -12.11 31.15 24.04
C ILE A 346 -13.29 30.36 23.46
N ALA A 347 -14.10 29.69 24.29
CA ALA A 347 -15.21 28.86 23.83
C ALA A 347 -16.22 29.61 22.95
N VAL A 348 -16.55 30.85 23.34
CA VAL A 348 -17.46 31.71 22.57
C VAL A 348 -16.86 32.10 21.21
N ALA A 349 -15.57 32.46 21.18
CA ALA A 349 -14.88 32.86 19.95
C ALA A 349 -14.79 31.70 18.94
N VAL A 350 -14.49 30.49 19.42
CA VAL A 350 -14.45 29.26 18.62
C VAL A 350 -15.83 28.95 18.03
N ARG A 351 -16.90 29.06 18.83
CA ARG A 351 -18.27 28.87 18.35
C ARG A 351 -18.67 29.90 17.29
N SER A 352 -18.30 31.17 17.47
CA SER A 352 -18.53 32.23 16.49
C SER A 352 -17.76 31.97 15.18
N ALA A 353 -16.51 31.54 15.27
CA ALA A 353 -15.71 31.16 14.09
C ALA A 353 -16.35 29.97 13.34
N LYS A 354 -16.86 28.97 14.06
CA LYS A 354 -17.61 27.84 13.50
C LYS A 354 -18.89 28.29 12.78
N ALA A 355 -19.65 29.21 13.36
CA ALA A 355 -20.83 29.78 12.73
C ALA A 355 -20.50 30.45 11.38
N LEU A 356 -19.40 31.20 11.33
CA LEU A 356 -18.91 31.85 10.10
C LEU A 356 -18.44 30.87 9.02
N LEU A 357 -18.08 29.64 9.37
CA LEU A 357 -17.62 28.64 8.40
C LEU A 357 -18.78 27.87 7.76
N ASN A 358 -19.73 27.36 8.56
CA ASN A 358 -20.81 26.52 8.02
C ASN A 358 -22.08 26.45 8.88
N ASN A 359 -22.21 27.22 9.96
CA ASN A 359 -23.36 27.17 10.88
C ASN A 359 -23.66 25.78 11.49
N GLY A 360 -22.67 24.88 11.55
CA GLY A 360 -22.79 23.57 12.21
C GLY A 360 -22.56 22.38 11.26
N ASN A 361 -22.83 21.18 11.77
CA ASN A 361 -22.69 19.92 11.04
C ASN A 361 -24.07 19.31 10.73
N SER A 362 -24.11 18.34 9.80
CA SER A 362 -25.29 17.52 9.50
C SER A 362 -25.92 16.98 10.79
N TRP A 363 -27.21 17.26 11.02
CA TRP A 363 -27.92 16.84 12.23
C TRP A 363 -27.98 15.33 12.37
N LEU A 364 -28.30 14.61 11.28
CA LEU A 364 -28.59 13.19 11.32
C LEU A 364 -27.36 12.35 11.71
N ASP A 365 -26.20 12.68 11.16
CA ASP A 365 -24.95 11.98 11.47
C ASP A 365 -24.55 12.21 12.92
N GLN A 366 -24.75 13.43 13.43
CA GLN A 366 -24.49 13.76 14.83
C GLN A 366 -25.42 13.00 15.79
N ALA A 367 -26.72 12.99 15.50
CA ALA A 367 -27.72 12.28 16.31
C ALA A 367 -27.46 10.76 16.33
N THR A 368 -27.09 10.20 15.19
CA THR A 368 -26.76 8.77 15.05
C THR A 368 -25.51 8.41 15.84
N LEU A 369 -24.45 9.24 15.75
CA LEU A 369 -23.22 9.03 16.50
C LEU A 369 -23.43 9.18 18.01
N ALA A 370 -24.19 10.19 18.44
CA ALA A 370 -24.51 10.40 19.85
C ALA A 370 -25.17 9.15 20.46
N GLU A 371 -26.15 8.58 19.75
CA GLU A 371 -26.82 7.36 20.18
C GLU A 371 -25.87 6.15 20.18
N MET A 372 -24.97 6.04 19.19
CA MET A 372 -23.99 4.96 19.11
C MET A 372 -23.00 4.98 20.28
N ILE A 373 -22.57 6.17 20.71
CA ILE A 373 -21.72 6.35 21.88
C ILE A 373 -22.50 6.00 23.15
N ARG A 374 -23.70 6.59 23.32
CA ARG A 374 -24.55 6.41 24.50
C ARG A 374 -24.98 4.95 24.71
N SER A 375 -25.23 4.21 23.64
CA SER A 375 -25.63 2.79 23.70
C SER A 375 -24.44 1.84 23.91
N GLY A 376 -23.21 2.33 24.06
CA GLY A 376 -21.99 1.53 24.17
C GLY A 376 -21.57 0.84 22.86
N SER A 377 -22.33 1.01 21.77
CA SER A 377 -22.05 0.38 20.47
C SER A 377 -20.76 0.89 19.84
N TYR A 378 -20.40 2.14 20.12
CA TYR A 378 -19.12 2.72 19.70
C TYR A 378 -17.93 2.06 20.41
N ALA A 379 -17.99 1.91 21.74
CA ALA A 379 -16.95 1.23 22.51
C ALA A 379 -16.76 -0.23 22.08
N ALA A 380 -17.87 -0.97 21.86
CA ALA A 380 -17.82 -2.33 21.35
C ALA A 380 -17.24 -2.41 19.93
N HIS A 381 -17.49 -1.40 19.09
CA HIS A 381 -16.88 -1.30 17.76
C HIS A 381 -15.38 -1.04 17.86
N LEU A 382 -14.94 -0.07 18.67
CA LEU A 382 -13.53 0.24 18.92
C LEU A 382 -12.76 -0.99 19.40
N ALA A 383 -13.28 -1.71 20.39
CA ALA A 383 -12.66 -2.94 20.90
C ALA A 383 -12.40 -3.97 19.78
N ARG A 384 -13.39 -4.18 18.91
CA ARG A 384 -13.28 -5.12 17.77
C ARG A 384 -12.23 -4.67 16.75
N ILE A 385 -12.21 -3.39 16.36
CA ILE A 385 -11.26 -2.92 15.35
C ILE A 385 -9.84 -2.82 15.89
N ARG A 386 -9.65 -2.54 17.19
CA ARG A 386 -8.32 -2.55 17.84
C ARG A 386 -7.65 -3.91 17.70
N VAL A 387 -8.37 -5.00 17.97
CA VAL A 387 -7.86 -6.37 17.80
C VAL A 387 -7.42 -6.60 16.36
N ARG A 388 -8.28 -6.28 15.38
CA ARG A 388 -7.96 -6.46 13.96
C ARG A 388 -6.77 -5.62 13.52
N TYR A 389 -6.69 -4.36 13.92
CA TYR A 389 -5.59 -3.49 13.54
C TYR A 389 -4.26 -3.91 14.19
N LYS A 390 -4.30 -4.44 15.42
CA LYS A 390 -3.14 -5.08 16.04
C LYS A 390 -2.63 -6.28 15.22
N GLU A 391 -3.53 -7.17 14.81
CA GLU A 391 -3.17 -8.32 13.96
C GLU A 391 -2.54 -7.87 12.62
N ASN A 392 -3.10 -6.83 12.01
CA ASN A 392 -2.56 -6.25 10.78
C ASN A 392 -1.16 -5.66 10.98
N ARG A 393 -0.97 -4.90 12.07
CA ARG A 393 0.34 -4.36 12.47
C ARG A 393 1.37 -5.48 12.64
N ASP A 394 1.02 -6.51 13.42
CA ASP A 394 1.91 -7.64 13.71
C ASP A 394 2.27 -8.41 12.43
N SER A 395 1.30 -8.54 11.51
CA SER A 395 1.51 -9.15 10.19
C SER A 395 2.44 -8.31 9.31
N LEU A 396 2.33 -6.98 9.34
CA LEU A 396 3.22 -6.08 8.61
C LEU A 396 4.64 -6.14 9.15
N LEU A 397 4.82 -6.09 10.48
CA LEU A 397 6.11 -6.25 11.13
C LEU A 397 6.78 -7.57 10.74
N LEU A 398 6.02 -8.67 10.78
CA LEU A 398 6.52 -9.99 10.40
C LEU A 398 6.88 -10.08 8.91
N ALA A 399 6.03 -9.53 8.03
CA ALA A 399 6.27 -9.54 6.59
C ALA A 399 7.50 -8.70 6.21
N LEU A 400 7.65 -7.51 6.81
CA LEU A 400 8.85 -6.68 6.65
C LEU A 400 10.09 -7.44 7.13
N ARG A 401 10.00 -8.08 8.30
CA ARG A 401 11.11 -8.87 8.84
C ARG A 401 11.54 -10.01 7.93
N ARG A 402 10.57 -10.74 7.37
CA ARG A 402 10.81 -11.87 6.44
C ARG A 402 11.48 -11.42 5.13
N GLN A 403 11.06 -10.29 4.54
CA GLN A 403 11.56 -9.86 3.24
C GLN A 403 12.80 -8.95 3.33
N PHE A 404 12.97 -8.21 4.42
CA PHE A 404 13.98 -7.15 4.57
C PHE A 404 14.87 -7.28 5.83
N GLY A 405 14.76 -8.37 6.60
CA GLY A 405 15.62 -8.61 7.76
C GLY A 405 15.21 -7.80 8.98
N VAL A 406 16.17 -7.39 9.83
CA VAL A 406 15.85 -6.53 10.97
C VAL A 406 15.43 -5.15 10.45
N ALA A 407 14.15 -4.83 10.55
CA ALA A 407 13.59 -3.57 10.09
C ALA A 407 13.65 -2.52 11.21
N GLU A 408 14.21 -1.35 10.90
CA GLU A 408 14.16 -0.17 11.78
C GLU A 408 12.79 0.50 11.63
N ILE A 409 11.98 0.40 12.68
CA ILE A 409 10.57 0.82 12.65
C ILE A 409 10.26 1.65 13.90
N SER A 410 9.58 2.78 13.71
CA SER A 410 8.90 3.54 14.76
C SER A 410 7.38 3.56 14.53
N GLY A 411 6.61 3.94 15.55
CA GLY A 411 5.14 3.90 15.51
C GLY A 411 4.53 2.52 15.71
N ALA A 412 5.28 1.53 16.18
CA ALA A 412 4.73 0.19 16.39
C ALA A 412 3.78 0.13 17.59
N SER A 413 3.99 0.89 18.66
CA SER A 413 3.21 0.76 19.90
C SER A 413 1.75 1.26 19.80
N SER A 414 1.45 2.12 18.81
CA SER A 414 0.17 2.83 18.71
C SER A 414 -0.21 3.17 17.26
N GLY A 415 -1.43 3.65 17.07
CA GLY A 415 -1.89 4.31 15.85
C GLY A 415 -2.29 3.36 14.71
N LEU A 416 -2.17 3.84 13.47
CA LEU A 416 -2.65 3.13 12.26
C LEU A 416 -1.60 3.01 11.14
N HIS A 417 -0.36 3.40 11.39
CA HIS A 417 0.74 3.31 10.43
C HIS A 417 2.06 2.99 11.12
N LEU A 418 2.97 2.38 10.37
CA LEU A 418 4.37 2.25 10.75
C LEU A 418 5.21 3.26 9.98
N PHE A 419 6.27 3.73 10.61
CA PHE A 419 7.30 4.54 9.97
C PHE A 419 8.54 3.67 9.80
N TRP A 420 8.77 3.23 8.57
CA TRP A 420 9.82 2.26 8.25
C TRP A 420 11.03 2.97 7.66
N ARG A 421 12.17 2.86 8.34
CA ARG A 421 13.46 3.33 7.84
C ARG A 421 14.06 2.28 6.91
N LEU A 422 14.27 2.70 5.67
CA LEU A 422 14.66 1.85 4.55
C LEU A 422 16.09 1.34 4.74
N PRO A 423 16.32 0.02 4.69
CA PRO A 423 17.65 -0.54 4.85
C PRO A 423 18.56 -0.12 3.69
N ALA A 424 19.86 -0.23 3.93
CA ALA A 424 20.88 -0.02 2.90
C ALA A 424 20.59 -0.85 1.64
N GLY A 425 20.86 -0.25 0.46
CA GLY A 425 20.66 -0.90 -0.84
C GLY A 425 19.22 -0.86 -1.36
N VAL A 426 18.26 -0.37 -0.58
CA VAL A 426 16.93 -0.01 -1.08
C VAL A 426 16.97 1.43 -1.61
N PRO A 427 16.36 1.70 -2.80
CA PRO A 427 16.24 3.07 -3.33
C PRO A 427 15.61 4.04 -2.32
N ASP A 428 15.89 5.32 -2.46
CA ASP A 428 15.31 6.36 -1.61
C ASP A 428 13.77 6.35 -1.67
N ALA A 429 13.13 6.80 -0.60
CA ALA A 429 11.69 6.69 -0.39
C ALA A 429 10.82 7.21 -1.56
N PRO A 430 11.11 8.36 -2.21
CA PRO A 430 10.36 8.81 -3.38
C PRO A 430 10.50 7.87 -4.58
N VAL A 431 11.69 7.31 -4.79
CA VAL A 431 11.96 6.35 -5.88
C VAL A 431 11.30 5.01 -5.58
N LEU A 432 11.35 4.57 -4.32
CA LEU A 432 10.68 3.36 -3.85
C LEU A 432 9.15 3.45 -4.01
N GLU A 433 8.54 4.60 -3.67
CA GLU A 433 7.12 4.85 -3.89
C GLU A 433 6.74 4.68 -5.36
N GLU A 434 7.55 5.19 -6.29
CA GLU A 434 7.32 5.03 -7.73
C GLU A 434 7.49 3.57 -8.21
N ILE A 435 8.53 2.87 -7.75
CA ILE A 435 8.75 1.43 -8.04
C ILE A 435 7.56 0.60 -7.55
N ALA A 436 7.15 0.82 -6.30
CA ALA A 436 6.03 0.12 -5.68
C ALA A 436 4.73 0.38 -6.45
N ARG A 437 4.48 1.64 -6.83
CA ARG A 437 3.29 2.05 -7.58
C ARG A 437 3.19 1.32 -8.92
N ARG A 438 4.31 1.15 -9.64
CA ARG A 438 4.36 0.35 -10.90
C ARG A 438 4.05 -1.12 -10.65
N ALA A 439 4.49 -1.66 -9.52
CA ALA A 439 4.13 -3.00 -9.06
C ALA A 439 2.71 -3.08 -8.43
N ARG A 440 1.91 -2.01 -8.53
CA ARG A 440 0.57 -1.90 -7.95
C ARG A 440 0.55 -2.05 -6.42
N VAL A 441 1.62 -1.64 -5.74
CA VAL A 441 1.72 -1.56 -4.28
C VAL A 441 1.80 -0.09 -3.88
N GLY A 442 0.92 0.39 -3.02
CA GLY A 442 0.96 1.75 -2.48
C GLY A 442 1.76 1.78 -1.18
N VAL A 443 2.99 2.29 -1.23
CA VAL A 443 3.78 2.74 -0.06
C VAL A 443 4.12 4.20 -0.26
N TYR A 444 4.31 4.96 0.81
CA TYR A 444 4.28 6.42 0.72
C TYR A 444 5.54 7.03 1.32
N SER A 445 6.23 7.87 0.56
CA SER A 445 7.17 8.85 1.11
C SER A 445 6.45 9.82 2.05
N LEU A 446 7.18 10.68 2.77
CA LEU A 446 6.57 11.70 3.62
C LEU A 446 5.57 12.56 2.84
N ALA A 447 6.00 13.10 1.70
CA ALA A 447 5.13 13.90 0.83
C ALA A 447 3.93 13.10 0.30
N GLY A 448 4.14 11.87 -0.17
CA GLY A 448 3.06 11.00 -0.66
C GLY A 448 2.06 10.61 0.43
N GLY A 449 2.52 10.54 1.68
CA GLY A 449 1.70 10.25 2.85
C GLY A 449 0.89 11.43 3.34
N GLY A 450 1.23 12.66 2.94
CA GLY A 450 0.63 13.89 3.45
C GLY A 450 1.36 14.52 4.63
N ALA A 451 2.66 14.23 4.76
CA ALA A 451 3.55 14.90 5.69
C ALA A 451 4.34 16.01 5.00
N HIS A 452 4.74 17.00 5.79
CA HIS A 452 5.61 18.09 5.40
C HIS A 452 6.84 18.08 6.30
N ASP A 453 8.00 18.35 5.72
CA ASP A 453 9.29 18.43 6.41
C ASP A 453 10.12 19.59 5.86
N ALA A 454 11.16 19.98 6.61
CA ALA A 454 12.23 20.81 6.06
C ALA A 454 12.83 20.17 4.79
N THR A 455 13.22 21.02 3.83
CA THR A 455 13.62 20.55 2.50
C THR A 455 14.85 19.64 2.56
N ASP A 456 14.76 18.46 1.94
CA ASP A 456 15.85 17.48 1.82
C ASP A 456 16.30 16.85 3.15
N SER A 457 15.36 16.53 4.05
CA SER A 457 15.65 15.80 5.27
C SER A 457 16.05 14.33 5.01
N GLU A 458 16.88 13.77 5.90
CA GLU A 458 17.22 12.35 5.84
C GLU A 458 15.96 11.46 6.01
N LEU A 459 14.99 11.91 6.80
CA LEU A 459 13.71 11.23 6.98
C LEU A 459 12.93 11.15 5.67
N ALA A 460 12.89 12.23 4.89
CA ALA A 460 12.24 12.22 3.57
C ALA A 460 12.91 11.29 2.56
N ARG A 461 14.24 11.13 2.63
CA ARG A 461 14.98 10.22 1.73
C ARG A 461 14.90 8.76 2.17
N ARG A 462 14.92 8.48 3.47
CA ARG A 462 15.15 7.13 4.00
C ARG A 462 13.99 6.53 4.77
N CYS A 463 12.85 7.21 4.91
CA CYS A 463 11.69 6.65 5.60
C CYS A 463 10.43 6.62 4.73
N VAL A 464 9.64 5.57 4.90
CA VAL A 464 8.33 5.39 4.27
C VAL A 464 7.24 5.16 5.31
N LEU A 465 6.06 5.73 5.03
CA LEU A 465 4.83 5.53 5.77
C LEU A 465 4.09 4.30 5.24
N MET A 466 3.71 3.42 6.16
CA MET A 466 2.96 2.20 5.84
C MET A 466 1.73 2.06 6.74
N GLY A 467 0.57 2.47 6.23
CA GLY A 467 -0.72 2.22 6.85
C GLY A 467 -1.14 0.77 6.75
N TYR A 468 -1.53 0.15 7.87
CA TYR A 468 -1.92 -1.27 7.92
C TYR A 468 -3.43 -1.48 8.17
N ALA A 469 -4.15 -0.44 8.58
CA ALA A 469 -5.53 -0.56 9.04
C ALA A 469 -6.50 -1.07 7.95
N ALA A 470 -6.35 -0.62 6.69
CA ALA A 470 -7.28 -0.92 5.62
C ALA A 470 -7.16 -2.35 5.02
N LEU A 471 -6.05 -3.04 5.28
CA LEU A 471 -5.72 -4.31 4.64
C LEU A 471 -6.07 -5.51 5.52
N LEU A 472 -6.10 -6.70 4.92
CA LEU A 472 -6.13 -7.98 5.64
C LEU A 472 -4.71 -8.54 5.81
N PRO A 473 -4.44 -9.38 6.82
CA PRO A 473 -3.11 -9.98 7.05
C PRO A 473 -2.48 -10.63 5.80
N ARG A 474 -3.28 -11.40 5.04
CA ARG A 474 -2.81 -12.02 3.78
C ARG A 474 -2.47 -11.00 2.69
N GLN A 475 -3.23 -9.90 2.60
CA GLN A 475 -2.96 -8.82 1.65
C GLN A 475 -1.68 -8.08 2.01
N ILE A 476 -1.41 -7.91 3.31
CA ILE A 476 -0.16 -7.32 3.80
C ILE A 476 1.02 -8.20 3.39
N GLU A 477 0.97 -9.51 3.67
CA GLU A 477 2.04 -10.43 3.29
C GLU A 477 2.32 -10.44 1.78
N GLN A 478 1.27 -10.53 0.96
CA GLN A 478 1.38 -10.46 -0.50
C GLN A 478 1.92 -9.11 -0.98
N GLY A 479 1.47 -8.01 -0.39
CA GLY A 479 1.92 -6.65 -0.72
C GLY A 479 3.41 -6.45 -0.44
N ILE A 480 3.90 -6.92 0.70
CA ILE A 480 5.32 -6.83 1.08
C ILE A 480 6.19 -7.78 0.25
N ALA A 481 5.71 -8.99 -0.05
CA ALA A 481 6.41 -9.90 -0.95
C ALA A 481 6.58 -9.27 -2.35
N ARG A 482 5.50 -8.71 -2.92
CA ARG A 482 5.53 -8.02 -4.21
C ARG A 482 6.40 -6.77 -4.18
N LEU A 483 6.40 -6.01 -3.08
CA LEU A 483 7.29 -4.87 -2.90
C LEU A 483 8.76 -5.30 -2.96
N SER A 484 9.12 -6.38 -2.24
CA SER A 484 10.48 -6.92 -2.28
C SER A 484 10.87 -7.35 -3.70
N GLU A 485 10.00 -8.06 -4.41
CA GLU A 485 10.25 -8.50 -5.79
C GLU A 485 10.45 -7.30 -6.72
N ALA A 486 9.63 -6.25 -6.60
CA ALA A 486 9.75 -5.05 -7.42
C ALA A 486 11.06 -4.28 -7.17
N ILE A 487 11.50 -4.20 -5.91
CA ILE A 487 12.81 -3.64 -5.57
C ILE A 487 13.92 -4.51 -6.17
N ASP A 488 13.81 -5.82 -6.00
CA ASP A 488 14.79 -6.76 -6.52
C ASP A 488 14.90 -6.62 -8.04
N ASP A 489 13.79 -6.61 -8.78
CA ASP A 489 13.76 -6.41 -10.23
C ASP A 489 14.30 -5.03 -10.65
N ALA A 490 14.04 -3.97 -9.88
CA ALA A 490 14.56 -2.63 -10.15
C ALA A 490 16.09 -2.52 -9.97
N LEU A 491 16.66 -3.31 -9.04
CA LEU A 491 18.11 -3.42 -8.85
C LEU A 491 18.79 -4.27 -9.93
N GLU A 492 18.02 -5.05 -10.72
CA GLU A 492 18.54 -5.88 -11.81
C GLU A 492 18.70 -5.11 -13.13
N LEU A 493 18.08 -3.93 -13.26
CA LEU A 493 18.15 -3.09 -14.45
C LEU A 493 19.40 -2.19 -14.41
N PRO A 494 20.09 -1.95 -15.55
CA PRO A 494 21.21 -1.00 -15.60
C PRO A 494 20.77 0.41 -15.14
N ASN A 495 21.65 1.08 -14.39
CA ASN A 495 21.44 2.37 -13.69
C ASN A 495 20.79 3.51 -14.51
N ASP A 496 20.77 3.42 -15.85
CA ASP A 496 20.17 4.43 -16.74
C ASP A 496 18.64 4.31 -16.89
N SER A 497 18.00 3.31 -16.28
CA SER A 497 16.55 3.08 -16.38
C SER A 497 15.75 3.41 -15.11
N LEU A 498 16.44 3.72 -14.01
CA LEU A 498 15.81 4.31 -12.82
C LEU A 498 15.58 5.80 -13.10
N PRO A 499 14.37 6.34 -12.90
CA PRO A 499 14.11 7.76 -13.13
C PRO A 499 14.98 8.58 -12.18
N ARG A 500 16.04 9.19 -12.73
CA ARG A 500 16.71 10.31 -12.09
C ARG A 500 15.72 11.48 -12.05
N THR A 501 15.79 12.28 -10.99
CA THR A 501 15.18 13.61 -10.91
C THR A 501 15.41 14.36 -12.23
N PRO A 502 14.39 15.03 -12.80
CA PRO A 502 14.41 15.39 -14.21
C PRO A 502 15.45 16.48 -14.49
N ALA A 503 16.47 16.15 -15.28
CA ALA A 503 17.27 17.13 -16.01
C ALA A 503 17.66 16.54 -17.38
N GLY A 504 17.22 17.22 -18.45
CA GLY A 504 17.83 17.15 -19.78
C GLY A 504 17.45 15.95 -20.66
N THR A 505 16.76 16.24 -21.76
CA THR A 505 16.53 15.37 -22.92
C THR A 505 17.84 14.90 -23.57
N GLY A 506 17.99 13.59 -23.82
CA GLY A 506 19.10 13.06 -24.63
C GLY A 506 19.02 11.56 -24.90
N HIS A 507 18.65 11.22 -26.15
CA HIS A 507 18.82 9.96 -26.89
C HIS A 507 19.14 8.64 -26.14
N LEU A 508 18.16 7.72 -26.15
CA LEU A 508 18.38 6.29 -25.94
C LEU A 508 19.09 5.67 -27.16
N ALA A 509 20.26 5.08 -26.96
CA ALA A 509 20.90 4.17 -27.90
C ALA A 509 20.64 2.71 -27.52
N LEU A 510 20.19 1.93 -28.51
CA LEU A 510 19.88 0.51 -28.47
C LEU A 510 21.11 -0.35 -28.14
N ARG A 511 21.04 -1.14 -27.07
CA ARG A 511 21.75 -2.42 -26.93
C ARG A 511 20.89 -3.35 -26.10
N PHE A 512 20.33 -4.40 -26.71
CA PHE A 512 20.09 -5.75 -26.17
C PHE A 512 19.26 -6.53 -27.20
N ALA A 513 19.94 -7.34 -28.01
CA ALA A 513 19.32 -8.40 -28.79
C ALA A 513 19.67 -9.73 -28.12
N GLN A 514 18.92 -10.10 -27.08
CA GLN A 514 18.86 -11.49 -26.60
C GLN A 514 17.47 -12.01 -26.95
N GLN A 515 17.43 -13.09 -27.73
CA GLN A 515 16.18 -13.77 -28.06
C GLN A 515 15.86 -14.79 -26.97
N PRO A 516 14.61 -14.88 -26.47
CA PRO A 516 14.16 -16.02 -25.67
C PRO A 516 14.49 -17.32 -26.44
N ALA A 517 14.81 -18.40 -25.74
CA ALA A 517 15.22 -19.69 -26.32
C ALA A 517 14.12 -20.43 -27.12
N LEU A 518 13.17 -19.73 -27.73
CA LEU A 518 11.99 -20.31 -28.35
C LEU A 518 12.08 -20.26 -29.89
N ARG A 519 12.23 -21.43 -30.53
CA ARG A 519 11.69 -21.64 -31.88
C ARG A 519 10.17 -21.77 -31.79
N ARG A 520 9.47 -21.04 -32.64
CA ARG A 520 8.01 -20.95 -32.69
C ARG A 520 7.44 -22.28 -33.22
N THR A 521 7.05 -23.16 -32.31
CA THR A 521 6.25 -24.35 -32.64
C THR A 521 5.05 -24.40 -31.68
N LEU A 522 3.85 -24.53 -32.24
CA LEU A 522 2.58 -24.58 -31.51
C LEU A 522 2.33 -25.99 -30.94
N LEU A 523 1.88 -26.04 -29.67
CA LEU A 523 1.27 -27.16 -28.90
C LEU A 523 2.21 -28.29 -28.40
N PRO A 524 1.93 -28.98 -27.26
CA PRO A 524 0.75 -28.95 -26.36
C PRO A 524 1.02 -28.41 -24.93
N GLN A 525 -0.06 -28.06 -24.22
CA GLN A 525 -0.08 -27.69 -22.80
C GLN A 525 0.03 -28.96 -21.93
N ALA A 526 0.92 -28.95 -20.93
CA ALA A 526 0.97 -30.01 -19.94
C ALA A 526 -0.15 -29.80 -18.91
N SER A 527 -1.23 -30.57 -19.04
CA SER A 527 -2.21 -30.83 -18.00
C SER A 527 -1.87 -32.16 -17.34
N PHE A 528 -1.72 -32.18 -16.01
CA PHE A 528 -1.65 -33.43 -15.24
C PHE A 528 -2.86 -33.48 -14.31
N GLY A 529 -3.76 -34.43 -14.58
CA GLY A 529 -4.90 -34.74 -13.72
C GLY A 529 -4.51 -35.66 -12.55
N PRO A 530 -5.35 -35.81 -11.52
CA PRO A 530 -4.97 -36.46 -10.25
C PRO A 530 -4.77 -37.98 -10.30
N ASP A 531 -5.15 -38.66 -11.38
CA ASP A 531 -5.12 -40.12 -11.50
C ASP A 531 -4.40 -40.56 -12.78
N ASP A 532 -3.07 -40.44 -12.81
CA ASP A 532 -2.24 -41.09 -13.82
C ASP A 532 -1.64 -42.40 -13.23
N PRO A 533 -1.96 -43.59 -13.78
CA PRO A 533 -1.38 -44.87 -13.36
C PRO A 533 0.15 -44.96 -13.57
N ALA A 534 0.80 -43.92 -14.10
CA ALA A 534 2.25 -43.82 -14.26
C ALA A 534 3.06 -43.58 -12.96
N LYS A 535 2.44 -43.31 -11.80
CA LYS A 535 3.17 -43.13 -10.52
C LYS A 535 4.04 -44.34 -10.12
N SER A 536 3.79 -45.53 -10.67
CA SER A 536 4.58 -46.74 -10.38
C SER A 536 5.88 -46.88 -11.19
N ARG A 537 6.20 -45.94 -12.10
CA ARG A 537 7.37 -46.05 -13.00
C ARG A 537 8.61 -45.27 -12.57
N PHE A 538 8.53 -44.48 -11.50
CA PHE A 538 9.62 -43.60 -11.11
C PHE A 538 10.27 -44.08 -9.81
N PRO A 539 11.62 -44.13 -9.77
CA PRO A 539 12.34 -44.58 -8.59
C PRO A 539 12.15 -43.59 -7.45
N MET A 540 12.21 -44.08 -6.20
CA MET A 540 12.18 -43.21 -5.03
C MET A 540 13.20 -42.07 -5.16
N PRO A 541 12.83 -40.82 -4.85
CA PRO A 541 13.74 -39.71 -5.03
C PRO A 541 14.96 -39.84 -4.11
N VAL A 542 16.16 -39.60 -4.65
CA VAL A 542 17.44 -39.70 -3.95
C VAL A 542 18.27 -38.43 -4.12
N VAL A 543 19.08 -38.10 -3.12
CA VAL A 543 20.05 -37.01 -3.19
C VAL A 543 21.21 -37.41 -4.11
N THR A 544 21.38 -36.72 -5.23
CA THR A 544 22.46 -37.00 -6.19
C THR A 544 23.69 -36.13 -5.97
N ASN A 545 23.48 -34.89 -5.54
CA ASN A 545 24.58 -33.96 -5.29
C ASN A 545 24.27 -33.02 -4.12
N ILE A 546 25.34 -32.68 -3.39
CA ILE A 546 25.33 -31.71 -2.30
C ILE A 546 26.41 -30.68 -2.61
N TYR A 547 26.06 -29.40 -2.55
CA TYR A 547 26.97 -28.29 -2.80
C TYR A 547 26.87 -27.20 -1.74
N ARG A 548 28.02 -26.61 -1.43
CA ARG A 548 28.14 -25.31 -0.74
C ARG A 548 28.78 -24.28 -1.64
N TYR A 549 28.50 -23.01 -1.40
CA TYR A 549 29.03 -21.85 -2.11
C TYR A 549 29.64 -20.89 -1.09
N PRO A 550 30.86 -21.12 -0.60
CA PRO A 550 31.37 -20.40 0.57
C PRO A 550 31.45 -18.88 0.39
N ILE A 551 31.62 -18.42 -0.86
CA ILE A 551 31.54 -17.00 -1.22
C ILE A 551 30.34 -16.77 -2.15
N LYS A 552 29.47 -15.81 -1.78
CA LYS A 552 28.28 -15.44 -2.56
C LYS A 552 28.66 -15.08 -3.99
N GLY A 553 28.02 -15.76 -4.95
CA GLY A 553 28.22 -15.52 -6.38
C GLY A 553 29.38 -16.30 -7.02
N LEU A 554 30.24 -16.97 -6.24
CA LEU A 554 31.42 -17.68 -6.76
C LEU A 554 31.21 -19.21 -6.89
N SER A 555 32.27 -19.98 -7.09
CA SER A 555 32.19 -21.40 -7.49
C SER A 555 31.57 -22.32 -6.42
N PRO A 556 30.88 -23.41 -6.83
CA PRO A 556 30.42 -24.46 -5.92
C PRO A 556 31.58 -25.32 -5.40
N GLN A 557 31.41 -25.90 -4.22
CA GLN A 557 32.21 -26.98 -3.66
C GLN A 557 31.29 -28.18 -3.36
N ARG A 558 31.57 -29.31 -4.02
CA ARG A 558 30.81 -30.55 -3.83
C ARG A 558 31.15 -31.17 -2.48
N LEU A 559 30.13 -31.68 -1.79
CA LEU A 559 30.25 -32.40 -0.52
C LEU A 559 29.74 -33.84 -0.71
N THR A 560 30.32 -34.77 0.05
CA THR A 560 29.83 -36.15 0.16
C THR A 560 28.64 -36.25 1.11
N ASP A 561 28.71 -35.48 2.19
CA ASP A 561 27.75 -35.45 3.28
C ASP A 561 27.76 -34.09 4.00
N VAL A 562 26.71 -33.82 4.77
CA VAL A 562 26.57 -32.60 5.57
C VAL A 562 25.64 -32.84 6.76
N ILE A 563 25.98 -32.25 7.91
CA ILE A 563 25.08 -32.22 9.08
C ILE A 563 24.27 -30.92 9.05
N LEU A 564 22.96 -31.04 8.85
CA LEU A 564 22.04 -29.90 8.90
C LEU A 564 21.51 -29.74 10.32
N LYS A 565 21.69 -28.55 10.91
CA LYS A 565 21.18 -28.23 12.25
C LYS A 565 19.82 -27.56 12.19
N ALA A 566 18.90 -27.94 13.08
CA ALA A 566 17.59 -27.30 13.17
C ALA A 566 17.71 -25.78 13.38
N GLY A 567 16.92 -25.00 12.63
CA GLY A 567 16.93 -23.53 12.72
C GLY A 567 18.24 -22.86 12.29
N HIS A 568 19.10 -23.55 11.53
CA HIS A 568 20.34 -23.02 10.96
C HIS A 568 20.33 -23.09 9.42
N THR A 569 21.23 -22.35 8.80
CA THR A 569 21.46 -22.35 7.35
C THR A 569 22.28 -23.56 6.95
N PHE A 570 22.46 -23.74 5.63
CA PHE A 570 23.43 -24.72 5.14
C PHE A 570 24.83 -24.40 5.69
N PRO A 571 25.52 -25.36 6.33
CA PRO A 571 26.83 -25.11 6.96
C PRO A 571 27.86 -24.57 5.97
N HIS A 572 28.54 -23.51 6.39
CA HIS A 572 29.61 -22.86 5.62
C HIS A 572 29.21 -22.37 4.22
N ASP A 573 27.92 -22.18 3.98
CA ASP A 573 27.41 -21.67 2.72
C ASP A 573 27.29 -20.14 2.77
N ARG A 574 27.80 -19.47 1.73
CA ARG A 574 27.77 -18.01 1.56
C ARG A 574 28.25 -17.26 2.81
N MET A 575 29.30 -17.77 3.43
CA MET A 575 29.98 -17.17 4.60
C MET A 575 30.63 -15.84 4.25
N PHE A 576 31.07 -15.67 3.01
CA PHE A 576 31.67 -14.44 2.51
C PHE A 576 30.88 -13.86 1.35
N ALA A 577 31.00 -12.56 1.14
CA ALA A 577 30.52 -11.87 -0.05
C ALA A 577 31.44 -10.70 -0.38
N LEU A 578 31.46 -10.30 -1.66
CA LEU A 578 32.15 -9.10 -2.10
C LEU A 578 31.15 -7.94 -2.08
N ALA A 579 31.26 -7.03 -1.13
CA ALA A 579 30.47 -5.80 -1.10
C ALA A 579 30.97 -4.84 -2.19
N ARG A 580 30.04 -4.17 -2.88
CA ARG A 580 30.38 -3.19 -3.92
C ARG A 580 31.06 -1.96 -3.31
N PRO A 581 31.81 -1.20 -4.12
CA PRO A 581 32.37 0.08 -3.69
C PRO A 581 31.26 1.03 -3.24
N ARG A 582 31.51 1.80 -2.17
CA ARG A 582 30.53 2.72 -1.55
C ARG A 582 29.31 2.04 -0.93
N SER A 583 29.31 0.70 -0.80
CA SER A 583 28.34 0.02 0.05
C SER A 583 28.51 0.49 1.50
N PRO A 584 27.42 0.76 2.25
CA PRO A 584 27.48 1.22 3.66
C PRO A 584 27.80 0.07 4.63
N ILE A 585 28.50 -0.97 4.16
CA ILE A 585 28.92 -2.11 4.97
C ILE A 585 30.30 -1.76 5.54
N ASP A 586 30.31 -1.21 6.75
CA ASP A 586 31.46 -0.52 7.34
C ASP A 586 32.52 -1.45 7.99
N GLY A 587 32.49 -2.76 7.75
CA GLY A 587 33.42 -3.71 8.37
C GLY A 587 33.54 -5.07 7.66
N HIS A 588 34.53 -5.88 8.09
CA HIS A 588 34.76 -7.23 7.56
C HIS A 588 33.78 -8.27 8.11
N VAL A 589 32.94 -7.91 9.08
CA VAL A 589 31.82 -8.71 9.57
C VAL A 589 30.54 -7.91 9.33
N ALA A 590 29.61 -8.49 8.58
CA ALA A 590 28.39 -7.80 8.16
C ALA A 590 27.13 -8.58 8.54
N LYS A 591 26.08 -7.84 8.89
CA LYS A 591 24.71 -8.36 8.96
C LYS A 591 24.20 -8.62 7.54
N TRP A 592 23.11 -9.40 7.44
CA TRP A 592 22.42 -9.62 6.17
C TRP A 592 22.10 -8.28 5.49
N ALA A 593 22.31 -8.21 4.17
CA ALA A 593 22.05 -7.03 3.36
C ALA A 593 21.45 -7.44 2.01
N LYS A 594 20.71 -6.53 1.36
CA LYS A 594 20.09 -6.80 0.05
C LYS A 594 21.16 -7.05 -1.02
N LYS A 595 20.84 -7.94 -1.97
CA LYS A 595 21.77 -8.42 -3.02
C LYS A 595 22.48 -7.32 -3.81
N GLY A 596 21.81 -6.17 -4.03
CA GLY A 596 22.36 -5.04 -4.78
C GLY A 596 23.61 -4.39 -4.15
N LEU A 597 23.86 -4.63 -2.87
CA LEU A 597 25.06 -4.17 -2.17
C LEU A 597 26.30 -5.03 -2.42
N PHE A 598 26.14 -6.19 -3.06
CA PHE A 598 27.23 -7.12 -3.35
C PHE A 598 27.54 -7.16 -4.85
N VAL A 599 28.74 -7.59 -5.20
CA VAL A 599 29.10 -7.94 -6.58
C VAL A 599 28.23 -9.13 -6.96
N MET A 600 27.48 -9.00 -8.04
CA MET A 600 26.48 -9.99 -8.44
C MET A 600 26.89 -10.63 -9.75
N LEU A 601 26.96 -11.96 -9.77
CA LEU A 601 27.19 -12.75 -10.99
C LEU A 601 26.23 -12.34 -12.12
N MET A 602 25.01 -11.96 -11.77
CA MET A 602 23.99 -11.54 -12.71
C MET A 602 24.19 -10.15 -13.32
N LEU A 603 25.14 -9.36 -12.85
CA LEU A 603 25.59 -8.12 -13.51
C LEU A 603 27.01 -8.27 -14.07
N ASP A 604 27.82 -9.13 -13.46
CA ASP A 604 29.25 -9.26 -13.75
C ASP A 604 29.61 -10.73 -14.06
N GLU A 605 29.48 -11.13 -15.33
CA GLU A 605 29.69 -12.53 -15.77
C GLU A 605 31.16 -12.98 -15.69
N ALA A 606 32.10 -12.03 -15.63
CA ALA A 606 33.52 -12.30 -15.43
C ALA A 606 33.79 -13.13 -14.16
N LEU A 607 32.92 -13.07 -13.15
CA LEU A 607 32.98 -13.90 -11.96
C LEU A 607 32.92 -15.42 -12.25
N ALA A 608 32.26 -15.84 -13.33
CA ALA A 608 32.18 -17.25 -13.71
C ALA A 608 33.39 -17.75 -14.52
N ARG A 609 34.30 -16.85 -14.96
CA ARG A 609 35.53 -17.24 -15.67
C ARG A 609 36.55 -17.91 -14.75
N VAL A 610 36.45 -17.65 -13.44
CA VAL A 610 37.38 -18.16 -12.44
C VAL A 610 36.75 -19.24 -11.56
N ARG A 611 37.54 -20.28 -11.27
CA ARG A 611 37.20 -21.32 -10.30
C ARG A 611 37.78 -20.96 -8.94
N THR A 612 36.94 -21.00 -7.92
CA THR A 612 37.33 -20.63 -6.55
C THR A 612 37.15 -21.79 -5.59
N HIS A 613 38.07 -21.97 -4.66
CA HIS A 613 37.97 -22.98 -3.61
C HIS A 613 38.39 -22.37 -2.27
N LEU A 614 37.58 -22.59 -1.23
CA LEU A 614 37.84 -22.21 0.15
C LEU A 614 37.90 -23.46 1.04
N ASP A 615 39.03 -23.64 1.72
CA ASP A 615 39.09 -24.49 2.90
C ASP A 615 38.41 -23.75 4.06
N VAL A 616 37.34 -24.33 4.61
CA VAL A 616 36.50 -23.64 5.60
C VAL A 616 37.10 -23.67 7.01
N ASP A 617 38.07 -24.56 7.25
CA ASP A 617 38.72 -24.75 8.54
C ASP A 617 39.99 -23.87 8.62
N THR A 618 40.81 -23.86 7.57
CA THR A 618 42.03 -23.04 7.52
C THR A 618 41.81 -21.63 6.98
N LEU A 619 40.70 -21.41 6.25
CA LEU A 619 40.42 -20.20 5.45
C LEU A 619 41.41 -19.96 4.30
N ASP A 620 42.10 -21.01 3.84
CA ASP A 620 42.90 -20.94 2.62
C ASP A 620 42.01 -20.87 1.38
N PHE A 621 42.22 -19.82 0.59
CA PHE A 621 41.42 -19.48 -0.56
C PHE A 621 42.26 -19.45 -1.82
N THR A 622 41.78 -20.15 -2.85
CA THR A 622 42.45 -20.23 -4.16
C THR A 622 41.53 -19.80 -5.28
N ILE A 623 42.11 -19.13 -6.28
CA ILE A 623 41.46 -18.74 -7.53
C ILE A 623 42.26 -19.34 -8.70
N ARG A 624 41.57 -20.01 -9.62
CA ARG A 624 42.15 -20.65 -10.81
C ARG A 624 41.39 -20.26 -12.07
N GLU A 625 42.08 -20.19 -13.21
CA GLU A 625 41.47 -20.12 -14.54
C GLU A 625 42.00 -21.30 -15.36
N GLY A 626 41.13 -22.24 -15.70
CA GLY A 626 41.54 -23.57 -16.18
C GLY A 626 42.50 -24.25 -15.20
N ASN A 627 43.67 -24.68 -15.70
CA ASN A 627 44.69 -25.34 -14.88
C ASN A 627 45.62 -24.36 -14.15
N ARG A 628 45.61 -23.06 -14.49
CA ARG A 628 46.52 -22.05 -13.92
C ARG A 628 45.98 -21.52 -12.61
N GLN A 629 46.81 -21.51 -11.57
CA GLN A 629 46.52 -20.81 -10.31
C GLN A 629 46.81 -19.32 -10.47
N LEU A 630 45.81 -18.48 -10.19
CA LEU A 630 45.91 -17.02 -10.28
C LEU A 630 46.18 -16.38 -8.91
N LEU A 631 45.61 -16.94 -7.85
CA LEU A 631 45.76 -16.45 -6.49
C LEU A 631 45.67 -17.60 -5.49
N ALA A 632 46.49 -17.57 -4.43
CA ALA A 632 46.37 -18.44 -3.27
C ALA A 632 46.75 -17.62 -2.02
N VAL A 633 45.80 -17.46 -1.11
CA VAL A 633 45.92 -16.59 0.07
C VAL A 633 45.15 -17.16 1.25
N ASN A 634 45.42 -16.68 2.46
CA ASN A 634 44.64 -17.02 3.64
C ASN A 634 43.71 -15.85 4.03
N LEU A 635 42.40 -16.08 4.07
CA LEU A 635 41.39 -15.05 4.34
C LEU A 635 41.31 -14.61 5.81
N ALA A 636 41.98 -15.32 6.73
CA ALA A 636 42.13 -14.86 8.11
C ALA A 636 43.04 -13.62 8.17
N SER A 637 44.04 -13.54 7.29
CA SER A 637 44.97 -12.42 7.20
C SER A 637 44.36 -11.20 6.48
N GLU A 638 44.65 -10.00 6.97
CA GLU A 638 44.22 -8.76 6.32
C GLU A 638 44.81 -8.60 4.92
N LYS A 639 46.11 -8.93 4.76
CA LYS A 639 46.78 -8.94 3.46
C LYS A 639 46.07 -9.87 2.47
N GLY A 640 45.73 -11.10 2.88
CA GLY A 640 45.03 -12.05 2.02
C GLY A 640 43.64 -11.57 1.59
N ARG A 641 42.92 -10.86 2.47
CA ARG A 641 41.64 -10.21 2.10
C ARG A 641 41.86 -9.10 1.07
N ASN A 642 42.84 -8.22 1.29
CA ASN A 642 43.16 -7.12 0.38
C ASN A 642 43.60 -7.61 -1.00
N ASP A 643 44.38 -8.70 -1.07
CA ASP A 643 44.82 -9.31 -2.33
C ASP A 643 43.61 -9.86 -3.12
N VAL A 644 42.62 -10.44 -2.45
CA VAL A 644 41.35 -10.88 -3.07
C VAL A 644 40.52 -9.71 -3.57
N GLU A 645 40.40 -8.66 -2.76
CA GLU A 645 39.68 -7.43 -3.12
C GLU A 645 40.30 -6.78 -4.37
N ALA A 646 41.63 -6.67 -4.42
CA ALA A 646 42.36 -6.17 -5.58
C ALA A 646 42.22 -7.06 -6.82
N PHE A 647 42.21 -8.39 -6.64
CA PHE A 647 41.97 -9.32 -7.74
C PHE A 647 40.57 -9.12 -8.36
N PHE A 648 39.53 -9.05 -7.54
CA PHE A 648 38.16 -8.86 -8.05
C PHE A 648 37.91 -7.47 -8.63
N GLN A 649 38.65 -6.45 -8.18
CA GLN A 649 38.68 -5.14 -8.82
C GLN A 649 39.17 -5.22 -10.28
N GLN A 650 40.22 -5.99 -10.52
CA GLN A 650 40.77 -6.20 -11.87
C GLN A 650 39.88 -7.08 -12.72
N LEU A 651 39.28 -8.13 -12.12
CA LEU A 651 38.38 -9.05 -12.81
C LEU A 651 37.07 -8.39 -13.25
N VAL A 652 36.59 -7.41 -12.49
CA VAL A 652 35.31 -6.72 -12.72
C VAL A 652 35.52 -5.19 -12.82
N PRO A 653 36.02 -4.68 -13.96
CA PRO A 653 36.33 -3.25 -14.12
C PRO A 653 35.12 -2.31 -13.96
N THR A 654 33.91 -2.83 -14.15
CA THR A 654 32.62 -2.12 -14.02
C THR A 654 32.29 -1.68 -12.59
N LEU A 655 33.04 -2.13 -11.57
CA LEU A 655 32.77 -1.79 -10.18
C LEU A 655 33.07 -0.33 -9.81
N ASN A 656 33.92 0.37 -10.59
CA ASN A 656 34.30 1.78 -10.34
C ASN A 656 34.88 2.03 -8.93
N GLY A 657 35.60 1.06 -8.37
CA GLY A 657 36.33 1.13 -7.10
C GLY A 657 36.53 -0.27 -6.50
N THR A 658 37.46 -0.43 -5.56
CA THR A 658 37.77 -1.76 -4.99
C THR A 658 36.59 -2.34 -4.19
N PRO A 659 36.12 -3.57 -4.49
CA PRO A 659 35.10 -4.23 -3.66
C PRO A 659 35.69 -4.63 -2.31
N ARG A 660 34.83 -4.83 -1.29
CA ARG A 660 35.26 -5.27 0.04
C ARG A 660 34.84 -6.70 0.32
N LEU A 661 35.75 -7.56 0.75
CA LEU A 661 35.43 -8.91 1.16
C LEU A 661 34.90 -8.89 2.61
N VAL A 662 33.62 -9.24 2.75
CA VAL A 662 32.93 -9.25 4.05
C VAL A 662 32.54 -10.67 4.42
N ARG A 663 32.60 -10.98 5.71
CA ARG A 663 32.19 -12.24 6.33
C ARG A 663 30.85 -12.04 7.03
N ALA A 664 29.97 -13.03 6.99
CA ALA A 664 28.74 -12.99 7.75
C ALA A 664 29.03 -13.14 9.26
N GLU A 665 28.21 -12.49 10.10
CA GLU A 665 28.26 -12.69 11.55
C GLU A 665 28.03 -14.17 11.93
N THR A 666 28.44 -14.59 13.12
CA THR A 666 28.35 -15.99 13.57
C THR A 666 26.93 -16.54 13.43
N GLY A 667 26.73 -17.53 12.55
CA GLY A 667 25.41 -18.11 12.25
C GLY A 667 24.60 -17.38 11.16
N GLY A 668 25.17 -16.34 10.54
CA GLY A 668 24.63 -15.63 9.38
C GLY A 668 25.23 -16.10 8.04
N HIS A 669 24.65 -15.61 6.95
CA HIS A 669 24.94 -16.00 5.57
C HIS A 669 24.46 -14.92 4.59
N PHE A 670 25.15 -14.75 3.45
CA PHE A 670 24.77 -13.75 2.44
C PHE A 670 23.77 -14.29 1.40
N MET A 671 22.56 -14.58 1.84
CA MET A 671 21.43 -14.95 0.97
C MET A 671 20.67 -13.73 0.44
N ASP A 672 19.83 -13.93 -0.58
CA ASP A 672 18.97 -12.86 -1.11
C ASP A 672 17.82 -12.50 -0.17
N LYS A 673 17.53 -13.38 0.80
CA LYS A 673 16.57 -13.20 1.90
C LYS A 673 17.26 -13.57 3.21
N PRO A 674 16.86 -12.98 4.36
CA PRO A 674 17.49 -13.23 5.66
C PRO A 674 17.18 -14.61 6.24
N ASP A 675 16.24 -15.36 5.63
CA ASP A 675 15.77 -16.63 6.17
C ASP A 675 16.86 -17.71 6.17
N LYS A 676 16.80 -18.56 7.19
CA LYS A 676 17.69 -19.71 7.36
C LYS A 676 17.17 -20.91 6.59
N ILE A 677 17.39 -20.88 5.28
CA ILE A 677 16.86 -21.84 4.31
C ILE A 677 17.95 -22.64 3.62
N VAL A 678 17.61 -23.85 3.21
CA VAL A 678 18.38 -24.72 2.32
C VAL A 678 17.67 -24.80 0.98
N SER A 679 18.40 -24.69 -0.13
CA SER A 679 17.79 -24.74 -1.47
C SER A 679 17.88 -26.14 -2.07
N MET A 680 16.78 -26.59 -2.69
CA MET A 680 16.69 -27.88 -3.36
C MET A 680 16.23 -27.74 -4.81
N ILE A 681 16.85 -28.52 -5.70
CA ILE A 681 16.47 -28.65 -7.11
C ILE A 681 16.19 -30.11 -7.43
N ASN A 682 15.12 -30.34 -8.16
CA ASN A 682 14.80 -31.62 -8.78
C ASN A 682 15.37 -31.66 -10.20
N LEU A 683 16.26 -32.62 -10.47
CA LEU A 683 16.89 -32.78 -11.79
C LEU A 683 15.90 -33.23 -12.87
N ALA A 684 14.81 -33.91 -12.50
CA ALA A 684 13.74 -34.24 -13.45
C ALA A 684 13.04 -32.98 -13.99
N THR A 685 12.83 -31.97 -13.13
CA THR A 685 12.31 -30.66 -13.54
C THR A 685 13.26 -29.97 -14.52
N VAL A 686 14.57 -30.05 -14.28
CA VAL A 686 15.56 -29.45 -15.20
C VAL A 686 15.54 -30.13 -16.56
N ARG A 687 15.53 -31.47 -16.61
CA ARG A 687 15.45 -32.23 -17.88
C ARG A 687 14.16 -31.95 -18.66
N ALA A 688 13.03 -31.79 -17.97
CA ALA A 688 11.78 -31.39 -18.60
C ALA A 688 11.85 -29.99 -19.24
N LEU A 689 12.66 -29.07 -18.68
CA LEU A 689 12.93 -27.78 -19.29
C LEU A 689 13.87 -27.90 -20.50
N GLU A 690 14.90 -28.75 -20.42
CA GLU A 690 15.81 -29.02 -21.54
C GLU A 690 15.06 -29.56 -22.75
N GLU A 691 14.18 -30.55 -22.53
CA GLU A 691 13.33 -31.12 -23.57
C GLU A 691 12.39 -30.06 -24.17
N ARG A 692 11.77 -29.23 -23.32
CA ARG A 692 10.86 -28.17 -23.77
C ARG A 692 11.56 -27.07 -24.56
N TRP A 693 12.75 -26.64 -24.15
CA TRP A 693 13.47 -25.54 -24.78
C TRP A 693 14.41 -25.99 -25.90
N GLY A 694 14.67 -27.30 -26.03
CA GLY A 694 15.58 -27.84 -27.02
C GLY A 694 17.04 -27.39 -26.81
N VAL A 695 17.40 -27.04 -25.57
CA VAL A 695 18.73 -26.57 -25.18
C VAL A 695 19.13 -27.22 -23.87
N GLU A 696 20.40 -27.59 -23.73
CA GLU A 696 20.96 -28.12 -22.48
C GLU A 696 21.02 -27.04 -21.40
N VAL A 697 20.65 -27.40 -20.17
CA VAL A 697 20.55 -26.50 -19.02
C VAL A 697 21.35 -27.07 -17.87
N ASP A 698 22.61 -26.61 -17.73
CA ASP A 698 23.45 -27.01 -16.61
C ASP A 698 22.77 -26.74 -15.23
N PRO A 699 22.52 -27.78 -14.41
CA PRO A 699 21.83 -27.62 -13.11
C PRO A 699 22.56 -26.71 -12.11
N LEU A 700 23.87 -26.50 -12.25
CA LEU A 700 24.64 -25.61 -11.37
C LEU A 700 24.30 -24.13 -11.56
N ARG A 701 23.60 -23.76 -12.66
CA ARG A 701 23.01 -22.42 -12.85
C ARG A 701 22.10 -22.02 -11.69
N PHE A 702 21.38 -22.99 -11.12
CA PHE A 702 20.40 -22.77 -10.06
C PHE A 702 21.02 -22.64 -8.67
N ARG A 703 22.32 -22.94 -8.55
CA ARG A 703 23.12 -22.76 -7.34
C ARG A 703 22.45 -23.31 -6.08
N ALA A 704 21.81 -24.48 -6.21
CA ALA A 704 21.11 -25.14 -5.11
C ALA A 704 22.10 -25.85 -4.18
N ASN A 705 21.67 -26.11 -2.94
CA ASN A 705 22.48 -26.83 -1.98
C ASN A 705 22.30 -28.35 -2.14
N VAL A 706 21.07 -28.79 -2.36
CA VAL A 706 20.70 -30.21 -2.50
C VAL A 706 20.10 -30.43 -3.88
N TYR A 707 20.58 -31.44 -4.60
CA TYR A 707 20.02 -31.87 -5.87
C TYR A 707 19.47 -33.27 -5.71
N ILE A 708 18.22 -33.47 -6.12
CA ILE A 708 17.53 -34.75 -6.05
C ILE A 708 17.21 -35.24 -7.46
N ASP A 709 17.08 -36.55 -7.59
CA ASP A 709 16.61 -37.20 -8.80
C ASP A 709 15.69 -38.38 -8.45
N GLY A 710 14.79 -38.76 -9.35
CA GLY A 710 13.76 -39.80 -9.15
C GLY A 710 12.33 -39.28 -8.93
N ALA A 711 12.17 -38.02 -8.51
CA ALA A 711 10.86 -37.36 -8.43
C ALA A 711 10.30 -37.00 -9.83
N GLN A 712 8.98 -36.81 -9.95
CA GLN A 712 8.36 -36.27 -11.17
C GLN A 712 8.87 -34.85 -11.44
N PRO A 713 8.92 -34.40 -12.70
CA PRO A 713 9.06 -32.98 -13.01
C PRO A 713 8.02 -32.15 -12.25
N TRP A 714 8.48 -31.12 -11.54
CA TRP A 714 7.70 -30.19 -10.71
C TRP A 714 7.08 -30.76 -9.42
N GLU A 715 7.30 -32.03 -9.09
CA GLU A 715 6.75 -32.66 -7.89
C GLU A 715 7.14 -31.92 -6.60
N GLU A 716 8.33 -31.32 -6.58
CA GLU A 716 8.83 -30.59 -5.41
C GLU A 716 7.92 -29.43 -4.99
N PHE A 717 7.09 -28.91 -5.90
CA PHE A 717 6.12 -27.86 -5.59
C PHE A 717 4.88 -28.36 -4.85
N GLU A 718 4.54 -29.65 -4.98
CA GLU A 718 3.43 -30.27 -4.27
C GLU A 718 3.77 -30.53 -2.79
N TRP A 719 5.06 -30.56 -2.46
CA TRP A 719 5.53 -30.76 -1.10
C TRP A 719 5.46 -29.49 -0.25
N ILE A 720 5.20 -28.32 -0.85
CA ILE A 720 5.15 -27.03 -0.14
C ILE A 720 4.16 -27.07 1.02
N GLY A 721 4.62 -26.61 2.19
CA GLY A 721 3.87 -26.65 3.45
C GLY A 721 3.89 -28.00 4.16
N ARG A 722 4.56 -29.02 3.61
CA ARG A 722 4.70 -30.37 4.19
C ARG A 722 6.14 -30.65 4.64
N ASP A 723 6.28 -31.65 5.51
CA ASP A 723 7.59 -32.13 5.98
C ASP A 723 8.03 -33.31 5.11
N ILE A 724 9.30 -33.29 4.69
CA ILE A 724 9.97 -34.39 3.98
C ILE A 724 11.13 -34.90 4.83
N VAL A 725 11.47 -36.18 4.66
CA VAL A 725 12.64 -36.79 5.31
C VAL A 725 13.73 -36.92 4.26
N ILE A 726 14.94 -36.44 4.56
CA ILE A 726 16.11 -36.60 3.69
C ILE A 726 17.22 -37.20 4.55
N GLY A 727 17.57 -38.47 4.33
CA GLY A 727 18.47 -39.18 5.26
C GLY A 727 17.91 -39.16 6.69
N ASP A 728 18.66 -38.61 7.64
CA ASP A 728 18.25 -38.55 9.05
C ASP A 728 17.59 -37.23 9.46
N THR A 729 17.47 -36.26 8.54
CA THR A 729 16.87 -34.95 8.81
C THR A 729 15.42 -34.87 8.39
N VAL A 730 14.63 -34.10 9.14
CA VAL A 730 13.28 -33.69 8.76
C VAL A 730 13.31 -32.24 8.34
N MET A 731 12.81 -31.95 7.14
CA MET A 731 12.81 -30.61 6.56
C MET A 731 11.40 -30.22 6.13
N ARG A 732 10.97 -29.01 6.51
CA ARG A 732 9.73 -28.42 6.01
C ARG A 732 10.02 -27.80 4.65
N VAL A 733 9.25 -28.15 3.61
CA VAL A 733 9.28 -27.43 2.34
C VAL A 733 8.51 -26.12 2.53
N ASP A 734 9.22 -25.00 2.44
CA ASP A 734 8.68 -23.69 2.83
C ASP A 734 7.96 -23.01 1.66
N ARG A 735 8.64 -22.86 0.51
CA ARG A 735 8.13 -22.13 -0.65
C ARG A 735 8.94 -22.40 -1.92
N ARG A 736 8.41 -21.94 -3.05
CA ARG A 736 9.08 -21.93 -4.35
C ARG A 736 10.29 -20.99 -4.36
N ASN A 737 11.30 -21.31 -5.18
CA ASN A 737 12.49 -20.51 -5.35
C ASN A 737 12.48 -19.74 -6.68
N GLY A 738 12.24 -18.42 -6.59
CA GLY A 738 12.26 -17.51 -7.74
C GLY A 738 13.65 -17.28 -8.30
N ARG A 739 13.82 -17.43 -9.62
CA ARG A 739 15.12 -17.33 -10.29
C ARG A 739 15.37 -15.92 -10.84
N CYS A 740 16.62 -15.47 -10.71
CA CYS A 740 17.10 -14.16 -11.18
C CYS A 740 18.10 -14.34 -12.31
N GLY A 741 18.56 -13.24 -12.92
CA GLY A 741 19.49 -13.28 -14.05
C GLY A 741 20.83 -13.98 -13.79
N ALA A 742 21.14 -14.38 -12.55
CA ALA A 742 22.32 -15.21 -12.27
C ALA A 742 22.25 -16.57 -12.97
N THR A 743 21.04 -17.11 -13.17
CA THR A 743 20.84 -18.38 -13.87
C THR A 743 21.12 -18.29 -15.37
N ASN A 744 21.22 -17.07 -15.90
CA ASN A 744 21.53 -16.82 -17.31
C ASN A 744 23.01 -17.09 -17.63
N VAL A 745 23.87 -17.06 -16.61
CA VAL A 745 25.30 -17.32 -16.75
C VAL A 745 25.59 -18.81 -16.68
N ASN A 746 26.25 -19.34 -17.70
CA ASN A 746 26.67 -20.72 -17.76
C ASN A 746 27.85 -20.97 -16.80
N PRO A 747 27.75 -21.92 -15.86
CA PRO A 747 28.77 -22.17 -14.85
C PRO A 747 30.03 -22.86 -15.39
N GLN A 748 30.04 -23.31 -16.66
CA GLN A 748 31.18 -23.96 -17.30
C GLN A 748 32.07 -22.96 -18.06
N ASN A 749 31.45 -22.08 -18.85
CA ASN A 749 32.16 -21.16 -19.74
C ASN A 749 32.02 -19.67 -19.34
N GLY A 750 31.13 -19.34 -18.40
CA GLY A 750 30.90 -17.99 -17.92
C GLY A 750 30.13 -17.06 -18.86
N LEU A 751 29.56 -17.56 -19.95
CA LEU A 751 28.78 -16.79 -20.91
C LEU A 751 27.30 -16.70 -20.50
N ARG A 752 26.63 -15.60 -20.88
CA ARG A 752 25.17 -15.49 -20.85
C ARG A 752 24.56 -16.05 -22.12
N ASP A 753 24.22 -17.32 -22.06
CA ASP A 753 23.72 -18.09 -23.19
C ASP A 753 22.21 -18.38 -23.12
N LEU A 754 21.56 -18.20 -21.97
CA LEU A 754 20.12 -18.43 -21.78
C LEU A 754 19.46 -17.30 -20.97
N ASP A 755 18.19 -17.00 -21.23
CA ASP A 755 17.38 -16.12 -20.36
C ASP A 755 16.31 -16.91 -19.59
N ILE A 756 16.75 -17.61 -18.55
CA ILE A 756 15.89 -18.56 -17.81
C ILE A 756 14.70 -17.88 -17.12
N PRO A 757 14.84 -16.76 -16.38
CA PRO A 757 13.71 -16.12 -15.72
C PRO A 757 12.62 -15.67 -16.70
N THR A 758 13.00 -15.13 -17.86
CA THR A 758 12.04 -14.73 -18.89
C THR A 758 11.41 -15.95 -19.55
N SER A 759 12.20 -16.96 -19.91
CA SER A 759 11.69 -18.22 -20.47
C SER A 759 10.69 -18.91 -19.55
N LEU A 760 10.95 -18.95 -18.23
CA LEU A 760 10.02 -19.48 -17.24
C LEU A 760 8.71 -18.65 -17.19
N ARG A 761 8.81 -17.32 -17.15
CA ARG A 761 7.62 -16.45 -17.15
C ARG A 761 6.77 -16.63 -18.40
N THR A 762 7.41 -16.73 -19.57
CA THR A 762 6.72 -16.95 -20.84
C THR A 762 6.05 -18.31 -20.90
N ALA A 763 6.72 -19.35 -20.40
CA ALA A 763 6.25 -20.74 -20.51
C ALA A 763 5.24 -21.15 -19.41
N PHE A 764 5.30 -20.54 -18.22
CA PHE A 764 4.55 -20.97 -17.03
C PHE A 764 3.88 -19.82 -16.24
N GLY A 765 4.08 -18.56 -16.64
CA GLY A 765 3.52 -17.39 -15.94
C GLY A 765 4.26 -16.98 -14.66
N HIS A 766 5.36 -17.64 -14.29
CA HIS A 766 6.18 -17.35 -13.11
C HIS A 766 7.67 -17.58 -13.38
N LYS A 767 8.57 -17.09 -12.51
CA LYS A 767 10.04 -17.30 -12.61
C LYS A 767 10.59 -18.36 -11.65
N ASP A 768 9.72 -19.14 -11.02
CA ASP A 768 10.10 -20.11 -9.99
C ASP A 768 10.64 -21.44 -10.55
N LEU A 769 11.66 -21.98 -9.89
CA LEU A 769 12.19 -23.33 -10.13
C LEU A 769 12.81 -23.88 -8.83
N GLY A 770 12.48 -25.10 -8.41
CA GLY A 770 12.97 -25.66 -7.14
C GLY A 770 12.41 -24.98 -5.90
N VAL A 771 12.79 -25.46 -4.72
CA VAL A 771 12.18 -25.07 -3.44
C VAL A 771 13.19 -24.67 -2.38
N TYR A 772 12.72 -23.90 -1.40
CA TYR A 772 13.41 -23.65 -0.15
C TYR A 772 12.89 -24.56 0.96
N LEU A 773 13.82 -25.08 1.75
CA LEU A 773 13.60 -26.00 2.85
C LEU A 773 14.05 -25.36 4.17
N VAL A 774 13.35 -25.67 5.26
CA VAL A 774 13.75 -25.30 6.62
C VAL A 774 14.00 -26.56 7.44
N THR A 775 15.20 -26.69 8.00
CA THR A 775 15.56 -27.84 8.84
C THR A 775 14.77 -27.80 10.15
N ARG A 776 13.94 -28.83 10.38
CA ARG A 776 13.12 -29.00 11.60
C ARG A 776 13.82 -29.89 12.62
N LYS A 777 14.48 -30.96 12.15
CA LYS A 777 15.24 -31.90 12.99
C LYS A 777 16.68 -31.98 12.51
N THR A 778 17.64 -31.84 13.42
CA THR A 778 19.06 -32.01 13.12
C THR A 778 19.35 -33.42 12.63
N GLY A 779 20.12 -33.57 11.55
CA GLY A 779 20.48 -34.87 10.98
C GLY A 779 21.52 -34.77 9.86
N ALA A 780 22.06 -35.91 9.44
CA ALA A 780 22.98 -36.01 8.33
C ALA A 780 22.23 -36.18 7.00
N VAL A 781 22.73 -35.52 5.96
CA VAL A 781 22.33 -35.70 4.56
C VAL A 781 23.56 -36.10 3.77
N SER A 782 23.49 -37.25 3.11
CA SER A 782 24.58 -37.78 2.28
C SER A 782 24.11 -38.01 0.85
N ILE A 783 25.04 -38.00 -0.11
CA ILE A 783 24.74 -38.46 -1.47
C ILE A 783 24.24 -39.91 -1.40
N GLY A 784 23.15 -40.20 -2.12
CA GLY A 784 22.43 -41.47 -2.09
C GLY A 784 21.33 -41.55 -1.03
N ALA A 785 21.19 -40.55 -0.15
CA ALA A 785 20.10 -40.54 0.83
C ALA A 785 18.74 -40.46 0.13
N GLN A 786 17.79 -41.29 0.58
CA GLN A 786 16.42 -41.25 0.10
C GLN A 786 15.70 -40.00 0.61
N VAL A 787 14.84 -39.47 -0.24
CA VAL A 787 13.92 -38.38 0.06
C VAL A 787 12.53 -38.97 0.14
N ILE A 788 11.99 -39.06 1.35
CA ILE A 788 10.67 -39.64 1.60
C ILE A 788 9.65 -38.51 1.56
N ALA A 789 8.76 -38.56 0.57
CA ALA A 789 7.69 -37.60 0.38
C ALA A 789 6.50 -37.91 1.31
N PRO A 790 5.62 -36.94 1.60
CA PRO A 790 4.55 -37.09 2.59
C PRO A 790 3.49 -38.16 2.26
N THR A 791 3.44 -38.64 1.01
CA THR A 791 2.51 -39.67 0.55
C THR A 791 3.04 -41.10 0.71
N ASP A 792 4.34 -41.29 0.96
CA ASP A 792 4.97 -42.63 1.02
C ASP A 792 4.92 -43.27 2.41
N THR A 793 4.30 -42.62 3.39
CA THR A 793 4.02 -43.21 4.71
C THR A 793 2.82 -44.15 4.66
N VAL A 794 3.06 -45.40 4.25
CA VAL A 794 2.18 -46.55 4.60
C VAL A 794 2.98 -47.53 5.47
N GLN A 795 2.54 -47.60 6.74
CA GLN A 795 2.71 -48.70 7.71
C GLN A 795 4.14 -49.13 8.09
N HIS A 796 4.71 -48.49 9.12
CA HIS A 796 5.25 -49.21 10.27
C HIS A 796 5.11 -48.36 11.56
N HIS A 797 4.26 -48.84 12.48
CA HIS A 797 4.06 -48.49 13.89
C HIS A 797 4.18 -47.01 14.32
N VAL A 798 3.04 -46.34 14.55
CA VAL A 798 2.36 -46.17 15.86
C VAL A 798 0.92 -45.72 15.55
N GLY A 799 -0.07 -46.42 16.12
CA GLY A 799 -1.48 -46.19 15.83
C GLY A 799 -2.03 -44.89 16.41
N LEU A 800 -2.83 -44.19 15.61
CA LEU A 800 -4.01 -43.46 16.05
C LEU A 800 -4.92 -43.24 14.83
N ALA A 801 -6.14 -43.75 14.95
CA ALA A 801 -7.17 -43.77 13.92
C ALA A 801 -7.60 -42.38 13.50
N LEU A 802 -7.91 -42.20 12.21
CA LEU A 802 -8.88 -41.22 11.72
C LEU A 802 -9.43 -41.66 10.35
N ALA A 803 -10.74 -41.51 10.23
CA ALA A 803 -11.62 -42.17 9.27
C ALA A 803 -11.42 -41.74 7.81
N ALA A 804 -11.64 -42.68 6.89
CA ALA A 804 -11.75 -42.45 5.46
C ALA A 804 -12.93 -41.53 5.14
N VAL A 805 -12.69 -40.48 4.33
CA VAL A 805 -13.74 -39.68 3.71
C VAL A 805 -13.57 -39.77 2.19
N SER A 806 -14.64 -40.23 1.56
CA SER A 806 -14.81 -40.44 0.11
C SER A 806 -14.62 -39.16 -0.71
N THR A 807 -13.81 -39.21 -1.76
CA THR A 807 -13.53 -38.10 -2.69
C THR A 807 -14.65 -37.94 -3.72
N MET A 808 -15.45 -36.87 -3.60
CA MET A 808 -16.37 -36.38 -4.64
C MET A 808 -15.61 -35.48 -5.64
N PRO A 809 -16.02 -35.44 -6.94
CA PRO A 809 -15.35 -34.64 -7.96
C PRO A 809 -15.37 -33.13 -7.66
N GLU A 810 -14.21 -32.47 -7.78
CA GLU A 810 -13.99 -31.07 -7.43
C GLU A 810 -14.73 -30.09 -8.36
N ARG A 811 -15.90 -29.63 -7.93
CA ARG A 811 -16.58 -28.48 -8.56
C ARG A 811 -16.19 -27.20 -7.83
N ARG A 812 -15.56 -26.27 -8.57
CA ARG A 812 -15.09 -24.97 -8.06
C ARG A 812 -15.84 -23.82 -8.71
N PHE A 813 -16.19 -22.81 -7.92
CA PHE A 813 -16.89 -21.62 -8.37
C PHE A 813 -16.10 -20.38 -7.98
N ILE A 814 -15.79 -19.53 -8.95
CA ILE A 814 -14.99 -18.32 -8.72
C ILE A 814 -15.88 -17.07 -8.67
N CYS A 815 -15.66 -16.25 -7.65
CA CYS A 815 -16.28 -14.94 -7.53
C CYS A 815 -15.68 -13.98 -8.57
N ARG A 816 -16.48 -13.39 -9.46
CA ARG A 816 -15.96 -12.36 -10.39
C ARG A 816 -15.68 -11.00 -9.76
N GLY A 817 -16.04 -10.80 -8.48
CA GLY A 817 -15.76 -9.56 -7.75
C GLY A 817 -14.34 -9.52 -7.15
N CYS A 818 -13.90 -10.61 -6.51
CA CYS A 818 -12.62 -10.68 -5.80
C CYS A 818 -11.79 -11.93 -6.08
N TYR A 819 -12.24 -12.79 -6.99
CA TYR A 819 -11.59 -14.06 -7.34
C TYR A 819 -11.55 -15.10 -6.22
N TYR A 820 -12.31 -14.90 -5.13
CA TYR A 820 -12.56 -15.94 -4.14
C TYR A 820 -13.11 -17.21 -4.79
N VAL A 821 -12.52 -18.36 -4.48
CA VAL A 821 -12.94 -19.66 -5.00
C VAL A 821 -13.69 -20.40 -3.90
N TYR A 822 -14.95 -20.72 -4.17
CA TYR A 822 -15.72 -21.68 -3.38
C TYR A 822 -15.46 -23.08 -3.94
N GLU A 823 -14.98 -23.98 -3.10
CA GLU A 823 -14.72 -25.37 -3.45
C GLU A 823 -15.74 -26.26 -2.75
N GLU A 824 -16.56 -26.99 -3.53
CA GLU A 824 -17.59 -27.87 -2.95
C GLU A 824 -16.98 -28.94 -2.03
N ALA A 825 -15.80 -29.46 -2.36
CA ALA A 825 -15.08 -30.44 -1.55
C ALA A 825 -14.71 -29.89 -0.16
N SER A 826 -14.26 -28.63 -0.11
CA SER A 826 -13.84 -27.97 1.13
C SER A 826 -15.02 -27.39 1.93
N GLY A 827 -16.14 -27.10 1.27
CA GLY A 827 -17.29 -26.44 1.88
C GLY A 827 -16.92 -25.06 2.44
N LEU A 828 -17.64 -24.61 3.48
CA LEU A 828 -17.37 -23.36 4.20
C LEU A 828 -17.78 -23.49 5.67
N PRO A 829 -17.01 -24.25 6.48
CA PRO A 829 -17.39 -24.60 7.85
C PRO A 829 -17.60 -23.36 8.74
N GLU A 830 -16.85 -22.29 8.49
CA GLU A 830 -16.96 -21.00 9.19
C GLU A 830 -18.31 -20.30 9.00
N GLN A 831 -19.07 -20.67 7.96
CA GLN A 831 -20.43 -20.20 7.70
C GLN A 831 -21.48 -21.30 7.86
N GLY A 832 -21.11 -22.44 8.47
CA GLY A 832 -22.02 -23.57 8.73
C GLY A 832 -22.23 -24.51 7.54
N PHE A 833 -21.42 -24.41 6.48
CA PHE A 833 -21.50 -25.30 5.32
C PHE A 833 -20.41 -26.37 5.40
N ALA A 834 -20.79 -27.62 5.62
CA ALA A 834 -19.84 -28.72 5.77
C ALA A 834 -19.06 -28.99 4.46
N PRO A 835 -17.85 -29.58 4.54
CA PRO A 835 -17.15 -30.13 3.37
C PRO A 835 -18.09 -31.04 2.55
N GLY A 836 -18.10 -30.87 1.23
CA GLY A 836 -19.05 -31.53 0.33
C GLY A 836 -20.34 -30.75 0.04
N THR A 837 -20.56 -29.58 0.66
CA THR A 837 -21.74 -28.75 0.37
C THR A 837 -21.65 -28.19 -1.05
N SER A 838 -22.60 -28.57 -1.91
CA SER A 838 -22.62 -28.08 -3.30
C SER A 838 -22.87 -26.56 -3.37
N PHE A 839 -22.28 -25.89 -4.34
CA PHE A 839 -22.50 -24.47 -4.58
C PHE A 839 -23.97 -24.19 -4.86
N ALA A 840 -24.68 -25.11 -5.51
CA ALA A 840 -26.12 -25.04 -5.69
C ALA A 840 -26.88 -25.01 -4.35
N ALA A 841 -26.44 -25.79 -3.35
CA ALA A 841 -27.06 -25.88 -2.03
C ALA A 841 -26.87 -24.64 -1.13
N LEU A 842 -25.94 -23.73 -1.45
CA LEU A 842 -25.83 -22.46 -0.75
C LEU A 842 -27.12 -21.63 -0.91
N PRO A 843 -27.60 -20.90 0.10
CA PRO A 843 -28.77 -20.01 -0.05
C PRO A 843 -28.59 -18.98 -1.17
N ALA A 844 -29.65 -18.57 -1.86
CA ALA A 844 -29.57 -17.51 -2.88
C ALA A 844 -29.10 -16.16 -2.29
N THR A 845 -29.32 -15.97 -0.99
CA THR A 845 -28.86 -14.81 -0.19
C THR A 845 -27.41 -14.91 0.27
N TRP A 846 -26.75 -16.05 0.02
CA TRP A 846 -25.33 -16.24 0.32
C TRP A 846 -24.48 -15.24 -0.47
N ARG A 847 -23.47 -14.67 0.19
CA ARG A 847 -22.57 -13.66 -0.38
C ARG A 847 -21.14 -14.15 -0.25
N CYS A 848 -20.30 -13.75 -1.22
CA CYS A 848 -18.88 -14.03 -1.17
C CYS A 848 -18.31 -13.61 0.21
N PRO A 849 -17.61 -14.49 0.93
CA PRO A 849 -17.04 -14.17 2.24
C PRO A 849 -15.99 -13.05 2.17
N ASP A 850 -15.30 -12.92 1.03
CA ASP A 850 -14.21 -11.95 0.88
C ASP A 850 -14.69 -10.55 0.46
N CYS A 851 -15.66 -10.44 -0.44
CA CYS A 851 -16.07 -9.14 -1.01
C CYS A 851 -17.56 -8.83 -0.93
N GLY A 852 -18.38 -9.71 -0.37
CA GLY A 852 -19.82 -9.49 -0.19
C GLY A 852 -20.65 -9.49 -1.48
N THR A 853 -20.04 -9.76 -2.63
CA THR A 853 -20.73 -9.88 -3.92
C THR A 853 -21.68 -11.09 -3.90
N GLU A 854 -22.79 -10.98 -4.62
CA GLU A 854 -23.86 -11.96 -4.63
C GLU A 854 -23.46 -13.30 -5.25
N LYS A 855 -24.04 -14.39 -4.76
CA LYS A 855 -23.87 -15.75 -5.30
C LYS A 855 -24.03 -15.82 -6.83
N SER A 856 -24.95 -15.03 -7.39
CA SER A 856 -25.21 -14.90 -8.83
C SER A 856 -24.01 -14.46 -9.67
N THR A 857 -23.01 -13.83 -9.04
CA THR A 857 -21.79 -13.32 -9.69
C THR A 857 -20.68 -14.35 -9.75
N PHE A 858 -20.85 -15.50 -9.08
CA PHE A 858 -19.94 -16.62 -9.23
C PHE A 858 -20.16 -17.29 -10.58
N ARG A 859 -19.08 -17.78 -11.15
CA ARG A 859 -19.13 -18.62 -12.34
C ARG A 859 -18.48 -19.97 -12.00
N PRO A 860 -19.05 -21.09 -12.46
CA PRO A 860 -18.32 -22.35 -12.41
C PRO A 860 -16.99 -22.10 -13.13
N MET A 861 -15.90 -22.45 -12.47
CA MET A 861 -14.64 -22.53 -13.18
C MET A 861 -14.81 -23.66 -14.18
N ALA A 862 -14.84 -23.32 -15.47
CA ALA A 862 -14.87 -24.33 -16.51
C ALA A 862 -13.61 -25.20 -16.32
N LEU A 863 -13.81 -26.43 -15.87
CA LEU A 863 -12.86 -27.50 -16.14
C LEU A 863 -12.80 -27.54 -17.66
N SER A 864 -11.67 -27.14 -18.26
CA SER A 864 -11.48 -27.40 -19.69
C SER A 864 -11.67 -28.90 -19.86
N ALA A 865 -12.67 -29.28 -20.66
CA ALA A 865 -12.85 -30.66 -21.03
C ALA A 865 -11.53 -31.15 -21.64
N ALA A 866 -11.01 -32.21 -21.02
CA ALA A 866 -9.87 -33.07 -21.33
C ALA A 866 -8.98 -32.69 -22.52
#